data_AF-A0A1U7Z1V7-F1
#
_entry.id   AF-A0A1U7Z1V7-F1
#
_cell.length_a   1.000
_cell.length_b   1.000
_cell.length_c   1.000
_cell.angle_alpha   90.00
_cell.angle_beta   90.00
_cell.angle_gamma   90.00
#
_symmetry.space_group_name_H-M   'P 1'
#
loop_
_entity.id
_entity.type
_entity.pdbx_description
1 polymer ?
#
loop_
_entity_poly.entity_id
_entity_poly.type
_entity_poly.pdbx_seq_one_letter_code
_entity_poly.pdbx_strand_id
1 'polypeptide(L)'
;MQINFPICASICVFKLQIKTYLHTTFTIPLNFAGKEKELGMAATNANANAMASQKKIVTKRSLSSDMDRCVKQMLKLIDDEGDSFAKKAEMYYQKRPILIAHVEDFHRMFKSLAERYDHLAEQQPPQPQGSAGINDLPSEPTSPKSSSNPPDRKPLRRKSSGPPRAAGFDFFLGPAGGGSDASSIRKDGDDSSSSSPGSASDSDGASSSINKYSSQTQLHGDREQLRRRIIELEIELGHANEKLRLADEINTQGSSRFEELQSRFTQYEQELRVANENLRLSTEEIDKLKLQLEETDLSQRTHDLQVKLQLTDTDIQMPETETENKSEESQVWELRKRIRELEATILVAGGRIEALMGELNITKQNLQGKEQEIVSLTLELEKRGSLEANHKAQVSEMMNRINRLESSVLDRDCNIETLEETLGITKEKLGWSEEEIAKLKDEMKKNESSESVGGLQIDQLESAGVSGEEAEIGSEKRWILELQEQIVRYKTDISDRDNKIKELQAAISKTKENFSQEKSRLKAEISRLSREVAVLEAKVKEWESMGHSLEEEIKRVESEKTEMQSVHGIEKVGMQGEIEELKAEIWRRVEEVETLNKSFETLKQEYDVLISERDGMNDKVQTLLGELTGRDEQIHKMGDDLEQLRNEQMEVKKGCEGTHILVEELQSRAKQLEEEVEKQRTTIVDRSEEKREAIRQLCFSLDHYRDENQKLRQAYLTASLPSLVYNLL
;
A
#
# COMPACT_ATOMS: atom_id res chain seq x y z
N MET A 1 -13.41 -5.23 35.71
CA MET A 1 -12.32 -5.85 34.91
C MET A 1 -12.24 -5.16 33.54
N GLN A 2 -11.75 -3.92 33.43
CA GLN A 2 -11.87 -3.17 32.15
C GLN A 2 -10.74 -2.16 31.85
N ILE A 3 -9.62 -2.22 32.57
CA ILE A 3 -8.53 -1.21 32.47
C ILE A 3 -7.30 -1.71 31.66
N ASN A 4 -7.19 -3.01 31.38
CA ASN A 4 -5.96 -3.61 30.82
C ASN A 4 -5.91 -3.75 29.28
N PHE A 5 -6.96 -3.38 28.54
CA PHE A 5 -6.98 -3.49 27.07
C PHE A 5 -5.90 -2.65 26.34
N PRO A 6 -5.64 -1.37 26.67
CA PRO A 6 -4.64 -0.57 25.95
C PRO A 6 -3.19 -1.04 26.20
N ILE A 7 -2.94 -1.69 27.34
CA ILE A 7 -1.61 -2.25 27.66
C ILE A 7 -1.33 -3.49 26.81
N CYS A 8 -2.32 -4.38 26.64
CA CYS A 8 -2.20 -5.50 25.71
C CYS A 8 -2.02 -5.05 24.26
N ALA A 9 -2.74 -4.01 23.82
CA ALA A 9 -2.56 -3.43 22.49
C ALA A 9 -1.13 -2.91 22.27
N SER A 10 -0.60 -2.13 23.22
CA SER A 10 0.80 -1.65 23.17
C SER A 10 1.82 -2.78 23.15
N ILE A 11 1.64 -3.84 23.96
CA ILE A 11 2.52 -5.02 23.95
C ILE A 11 2.44 -5.78 22.62
N CYS A 12 1.26 -5.88 22.01
CA CYS A 12 1.07 -6.53 20.72
C CYS A 12 1.74 -5.73 19.59
N VAL A 13 1.59 -4.41 19.59
CA VAL A 13 2.25 -3.49 18.66
C VAL A 13 3.77 -3.54 18.83
N PHE A 14 4.29 -3.58 20.07
CA PHE A 14 5.73 -3.71 20.32
C PHE A 14 6.28 -5.09 19.89
N LYS A 15 5.52 -6.18 20.13
CA LYS A 15 5.86 -7.53 19.60
C LYS A 15 5.85 -7.55 18.07
N LEU A 16 4.89 -6.88 17.41
CA LEU A 16 4.87 -6.75 15.95
C LEU A 16 6.08 -5.95 15.48
N GLN A 17 6.33 -4.75 16.01
CA GLN A 17 7.45 -3.90 15.59
C GLN A 17 8.80 -4.60 15.76
N ILE A 18 9.06 -5.28 16.88
CA ILE A 18 10.30 -6.06 17.06
C ILE A 18 10.39 -7.20 16.04
N LYS A 19 9.30 -7.95 15.81
CA LYS A 19 9.28 -9.10 14.90
C LYS A 19 9.40 -8.69 13.43
N THR A 20 8.79 -7.57 13.04
CA THR A 20 8.92 -6.97 11.70
C THR A 20 10.32 -6.40 11.51
N TYR A 21 10.87 -5.66 12.47
CA TYR A 21 12.22 -5.08 12.37
C TYR A 21 13.31 -6.17 12.27
N LEU A 22 13.17 -7.27 13.02
CA LEU A 22 14.01 -8.46 12.88
C LEU A 22 13.85 -9.12 11.49
N HIS A 23 12.63 -9.28 10.99
CA HIS A 23 12.41 -9.90 9.67
C HIS A 23 12.98 -9.05 8.52
N THR A 24 12.84 -7.73 8.58
CA THR A 24 13.36 -6.81 7.56
C THR A 24 14.89 -6.68 7.61
N THR A 25 15.53 -6.86 8.77
CA THR A 25 17.00 -6.79 8.89
C THR A 25 17.73 -8.11 8.67
N PHE A 26 17.09 -9.27 8.91
CA PHE A 26 17.70 -10.59 8.69
C PHE A 26 17.44 -11.22 7.31
N THR A 27 16.62 -10.60 6.46
CA THR A 27 16.31 -11.12 5.11
C THR A 27 17.10 -10.37 4.02
N ILE A 28 18.41 -10.23 4.23
CA ILE A 28 19.38 -9.92 3.18
C ILE A 28 20.22 -11.19 2.98
N PRO A 29 20.23 -11.82 1.79
CA PRO A 29 20.91 -13.09 1.59
C PRO A 29 22.44 -12.96 1.70
N LEU A 30 23.03 -13.71 2.63
CA LEU A 30 24.49 -13.85 2.79
C LEU A 30 25.09 -14.75 1.70
N ASN A 31 25.02 -14.33 0.44
CA ASN A 31 25.71 -14.97 -0.68
C ASN A 31 27.10 -14.32 -0.92
N PHE A 32 28.09 -14.64 -0.09
CA PHE A 32 29.51 -14.52 -0.43
C PHE A 32 30.35 -15.50 0.40
N ALA A 33 30.36 -16.76 -0.03
CA ALA A 33 31.22 -17.81 0.52
C ALA A 33 31.60 -18.81 -0.59
N GLY A 34 32.61 -18.49 -1.40
CA GLY A 34 33.06 -19.37 -2.47
C GLY A 34 34.34 -18.88 -3.15
N LYS A 35 35.44 -19.62 -2.92
CA LYS A 35 36.76 -19.49 -3.56
C LYS A 35 37.50 -18.17 -3.33
N GLU A 36 38.58 -18.25 -2.56
CA GLU A 36 39.90 -17.86 -3.05
C GLU A 36 40.98 -18.60 -2.25
N LYS A 37 41.77 -19.42 -2.95
CA LYS A 37 42.92 -20.15 -2.40
C LYS A 37 44.00 -20.07 -3.48
N GLU A 38 45.21 -19.72 -3.06
CA GLU A 38 46.44 -19.66 -3.87
C GLU A 38 46.46 -18.63 -5.01
N LEU A 39 47.20 -17.54 -4.81
CA LEU A 39 48.60 -17.47 -5.25
C LEU A 39 49.35 -16.36 -4.49
N GLY A 40 50.67 -16.51 -4.37
CA GLY A 40 51.52 -15.62 -3.56
C GLY A 40 52.22 -14.52 -4.38
N MET A 41 53.01 -13.71 -3.66
CA MET A 41 53.97 -12.70 -4.16
C MET A 41 53.43 -11.35 -4.68
N ALA A 42 53.03 -10.48 -3.73
CA ALA A 42 53.38 -9.06 -3.76
C ALA A 42 53.38 -8.50 -2.33
N ALA A 43 54.51 -7.97 -1.85
CA ALA A 43 54.70 -7.65 -0.44
C ALA A 43 54.37 -6.19 -0.06
N THR A 44 54.13 -6.01 1.25
CA THR A 44 54.21 -4.78 2.08
C THR A 44 53.05 -3.78 2.20
N ASN A 45 52.08 -3.65 1.28
CA ASN A 45 50.95 -2.71 1.50
C ASN A 45 49.58 -3.36 1.83
N ALA A 46 49.40 -4.66 1.58
CA ALA A 46 48.13 -5.34 1.87
C ALA A 46 47.89 -5.65 3.36
N ASN A 47 48.95 -5.79 4.16
CA ASN A 47 48.84 -6.36 5.52
C ASN A 47 48.13 -5.42 6.53
N ALA A 48 48.26 -4.10 6.39
CA ALA A 48 47.57 -3.13 7.24
C ALA A 48 46.05 -3.15 6.99
N ASN A 49 45.63 -3.13 5.72
CA ASN A 49 44.22 -3.20 5.35
C ASN A 49 43.61 -4.58 5.60
N ALA A 50 44.38 -5.67 5.44
CA ALA A 50 43.96 -7.01 5.82
C ALA A 50 43.74 -7.11 7.34
N MET A 51 44.69 -6.66 8.17
CA MET A 51 44.53 -6.67 9.63
C MET A 51 43.40 -5.75 10.11
N ALA A 52 43.24 -4.57 9.50
CA ALA A 52 42.11 -3.67 9.78
C ALA A 52 40.77 -4.34 9.40
N SER A 53 40.69 -4.97 8.23
CA SER A 53 39.49 -5.68 7.77
C SER A 53 39.18 -6.92 8.62
N GLN A 54 40.18 -7.73 8.99
CA GLN A 54 40.03 -8.84 9.92
C GLN A 54 39.48 -8.35 11.27
N LYS A 55 40.06 -7.26 11.81
CA LYS A 55 39.62 -6.66 13.08
C LYS A 55 38.20 -6.07 12.99
N LYS A 56 37.83 -5.49 11.85
CA LYS A 56 36.48 -4.94 11.55
C LYS A 56 35.43 -6.05 11.33
N ILE A 57 35.81 -7.17 10.71
CA ILE A 57 34.97 -8.36 10.52
C ILE A 57 34.77 -9.10 11.85
N VAL A 58 35.83 -9.26 12.65
CA VAL A 58 35.76 -9.90 13.98
C VAL A 58 34.91 -9.07 14.94
N THR A 59 35.06 -7.74 14.96
CA THR A 59 34.19 -6.86 15.79
C THR A 59 32.76 -6.78 15.28
N LYS A 60 32.52 -6.82 13.95
CA LYS A 60 31.15 -6.92 13.39
C LYS A 60 30.48 -8.25 13.75
N ARG A 61 31.21 -9.37 13.70
CA ARG A 61 30.70 -10.69 14.15
C ARG A 61 30.46 -10.74 15.66
N SER A 62 31.32 -10.15 16.50
CA SER A 62 31.11 -10.14 17.95
C SER A 62 29.87 -9.32 18.34
N LEU A 63 29.72 -8.10 17.80
CA LEU A 63 28.55 -7.26 18.06
C LEU A 63 27.23 -7.88 17.58
N SER A 64 27.22 -8.55 16.42
CA SER A 64 26.04 -9.29 15.95
C SER A 64 25.67 -10.42 16.93
N SER A 65 26.67 -11.18 17.39
CA SER A 65 26.46 -12.27 18.37
C SER A 65 25.98 -11.75 19.74
N ASP A 66 26.46 -10.59 20.17
CA ASP A 66 26.03 -9.97 21.44
C ASP A 66 24.60 -9.42 21.37
N MET A 67 24.20 -8.82 20.25
CA MET A 67 22.81 -8.43 20.01
C MET A 67 21.88 -9.66 19.95
N ASP A 68 22.26 -10.71 19.22
CA ASP A 68 21.50 -11.97 19.17
C ASP A 68 21.36 -12.62 20.54
N ARG A 69 22.41 -12.58 21.37
CA ARG A 69 22.39 -13.06 22.75
C ARG A 69 21.40 -12.28 23.61
N CYS A 70 21.39 -10.96 23.49
CA CYS A 70 20.46 -10.08 24.20
C CYS A 70 19.00 -10.35 23.80
N VAL A 71 18.70 -10.45 22.50
CA VAL A 71 17.36 -10.79 21.99
C VAL A 71 16.90 -12.18 22.48
N LYS A 72 17.79 -13.18 22.48
CA LYS A 72 17.49 -14.53 23.02
C LYS A 72 17.22 -14.51 24.53
N GLN A 73 17.85 -13.62 25.29
CA GLN A 73 17.56 -13.42 26.72
C GLN A 73 16.22 -12.71 26.93
N MET A 74 15.91 -11.69 26.15
CA MET A 74 14.61 -10.99 26.19
C MET A 74 13.43 -11.91 25.87
N LEU A 75 13.55 -12.77 24.85
CA LEU A 75 12.49 -13.75 24.51
C LEU A 75 12.24 -14.73 25.66
N LYS A 76 13.30 -15.23 26.30
CA LYS A 76 13.21 -16.10 27.50
C LYS A 76 12.59 -15.43 28.73
N LEU A 77 12.52 -14.09 28.79
CA LEU A 77 11.81 -13.38 29.85
C LEU A 77 10.31 -13.20 29.56
N ILE A 78 9.87 -13.50 28.33
CA ILE A 78 8.51 -13.33 27.85
C ILE A 78 7.77 -14.67 27.71
N ASP A 79 8.48 -15.75 27.37
CA ASP A 79 7.92 -17.08 27.10
C ASP A 79 7.73 -17.97 28.35
N ASP A 80 7.25 -17.39 29.46
CA ASP A 80 6.92 -18.15 30.67
C ASP A 80 5.53 -18.81 30.61
N GLU A 81 5.52 -20.11 30.88
CA GLU A 81 4.34 -20.95 31.05
C GLU A 81 3.69 -20.71 32.43
N GLY A 82 2.89 -19.64 32.51
CA GLY A 82 1.94 -19.47 33.61
C GLY A 82 0.64 -20.22 33.30
N ASP A 83 0.36 -21.31 34.04
CA ASP A 83 -0.86 -22.15 33.92
C ASP A 83 -2.19 -21.37 34.09
N SER A 84 -2.12 -20.12 34.55
CA SER A 84 -3.26 -19.23 34.72
C SER A 84 -2.88 -17.79 34.38
N PHE A 85 -3.82 -17.05 33.79
CA PHE A 85 -3.66 -15.66 33.36
C PHE A 85 -3.18 -14.72 34.47
N ALA A 86 -3.68 -14.90 35.70
CA ALA A 86 -3.27 -14.09 36.85
C ALA A 86 -1.79 -14.28 37.18
N LYS A 87 -1.32 -15.54 37.21
CA LYS A 87 0.08 -15.91 37.44
C LYS A 87 0.99 -15.40 36.32
N LYS A 88 0.53 -15.43 35.07
CA LYS A 88 1.25 -14.87 33.91
C LYS A 88 1.39 -13.35 33.99
N ALA A 89 0.35 -12.64 34.45
CA ALA A 89 0.41 -11.19 34.67
C ALA A 89 1.37 -10.83 35.83
N GLU A 90 1.30 -11.55 36.95
CA GLU A 90 2.19 -11.35 38.10
C GLU A 90 3.67 -11.56 37.72
N MET A 91 4.00 -12.69 37.06
CA MET A 91 5.35 -12.98 36.57
C MET A 91 5.84 -11.93 35.57
N TYR A 92 4.96 -11.40 34.71
CA TYR A 92 5.30 -10.30 33.80
C TYR A 92 5.70 -9.03 34.58
N TYR A 93 4.94 -8.62 35.59
CA TYR A 93 5.30 -7.44 36.39
C TYR A 93 6.62 -7.61 37.17
N GLN A 94 6.92 -8.83 37.63
CA GLN A 94 8.21 -9.14 38.27
C GLN A 94 9.39 -9.13 37.27
N LYS A 95 9.21 -9.64 36.05
CA LYS A 95 10.25 -9.66 35.00
C LYS A 95 10.41 -8.34 34.24
N ARG A 96 9.40 -7.47 34.26
CA ARG A 96 9.36 -6.16 33.59
C ARG A 96 10.63 -5.31 33.79
N PRO A 97 11.16 -5.07 35.01
CA PRO A 97 12.39 -4.28 35.17
C PRO A 97 13.62 -4.91 34.49
N ILE A 98 13.75 -6.24 34.51
CA ILE A 98 14.87 -6.97 33.87
C ILE A 98 14.73 -6.90 32.34
N LEU A 99 13.50 -7.01 31.83
CA LEU A 99 13.22 -6.88 30.41
C LEU A 99 13.50 -5.46 29.90
N ILE A 100 13.16 -4.42 30.67
CA ILE A 100 13.47 -3.02 30.34
C ILE A 100 14.99 -2.81 30.26
N ALA A 101 15.75 -3.28 31.26
CA ALA A 101 17.21 -3.17 31.24
C ALA A 101 17.85 -3.81 29.99
N HIS A 102 17.38 -4.99 29.57
CA HIS A 102 17.85 -5.61 28.32
C HIS A 102 17.43 -4.86 27.05
N VAL A 103 16.25 -4.23 27.03
CA VAL A 103 15.84 -3.36 25.91
C VAL A 103 16.73 -2.11 25.83
N GLU A 104 17.07 -1.51 26.97
CA GLU A 104 17.97 -0.36 27.07
C GLU A 104 19.41 -0.72 26.65
N ASP A 105 19.91 -1.90 27.05
CA ASP A 105 21.18 -2.46 26.59
C ASP A 105 21.19 -2.70 25.08
N PHE A 106 20.14 -3.31 24.53
CA PHE A 106 19.98 -3.54 23.09
C PHE A 106 19.97 -2.21 22.32
N HIS A 107 19.20 -1.22 22.78
CA HIS A 107 19.13 0.09 22.16
C HIS A 107 20.47 0.84 22.22
N ARG A 108 21.22 0.72 23.33
CA ARG A 108 22.57 1.29 23.46
C ARG A 108 23.58 0.64 22.50
N MET A 109 23.52 -0.69 22.33
CA MET A 109 24.35 -1.40 21.35
C MET A 109 23.99 -1.02 19.91
N PHE A 110 22.70 -0.92 19.60
CA PHE A 110 22.21 -0.51 18.29
C PHE A 110 22.62 0.92 17.94
N LYS A 111 22.47 1.87 18.89
CA LYS A 111 22.90 3.26 18.70
C LYS A 111 24.41 3.34 18.42
N SER A 112 25.23 2.64 19.21
CA SER A 112 26.68 2.56 18.96
C SER A 112 27.03 1.90 17.62
N LEU A 113 26.17 1.03 17.08
CA LEU A 113 26.36 0.46 15.75
C LEU A 113 26.02 1.48 14.65
N ALA A 114 24.88 2.19 14.77
CA ALA A 114 24.46 3.24 13.85
C ALA A 114 25.51 4.37 13.76
N GLU A 115 25.95 4.90 14.90
CA GLU A 115 27.00 5.92 14.99
C GLU A 115 28.26 5.49 14.21
N ARG A 116 28.68 4.21 14.28
CA ARG A 116 29.84 3.69 13.54
C ARG A 116 29.61 3.45 12.04
N TYR A 117 28.36 3.42 11.56
CA TYR A 117 28.06 3.44 10.13
C TYR A 117 28.02 4.86 9.59
N ASP A 118 27.49 5.83 10.35
CA ASP A 118 27.47 7.24 9.95
C ASP A 118 28.91 7.77 9.74
N HIS A 119 29.83 7.44 10.66
CA HIS A 119 31.26 7.75 10.54
C HIS A 119 31.97 7.06 9.35
N LEU A 120 31.34 6.07 8.69
CA LEU A 120 31.84 5.44 7.47
C LEU A 120 31.21 6.02 6.21
N ALA A 121 30.00 6.59 6.30
CA ALA A 121 29.35 7.31 5.22
C ALA A 121 30.00 8.69 4.98
N GLU A 122 30.46 9.37 6.02
CA GLU A 122 31.11 10.69 5.93
C GLU A 122 32.57 10.65 5.43
N GLN A 123 33.18 9.47 5.21
CA GLN A 123 34.60 9.34 4.81
C GLN A 123 34.85 9.07 3.32
N GLN A 124 33.86 9.26 2.43
CA GLN A 124 34.09 9.29 0.98
C GLN A 124 34.02 10.72 0.41
N PRO A 125 35.08 11.24 -0.24
CA PRO A 125 35.01 12.48 -1.00
C PRO A 125 34.30 12.28 -2.36
N PRO A 126 33.57 13.27 -2.90
CA PRO A 126 32.83 13.15 -4.15
C PRO A 126 33.63 13.64 -5.38
N GLN A 127 33.61 12.91 -6.50
CA GLN A 127 33.79 13.31 -7.93
C GLN A 127 34.21 12.08 -8.80
N PRO A 128 34.15 12.11 -10.16
CA PRO A 128 32.95 12.26 -11.00
C PRO A 128 32.93 11.30 -12.23
N GLN A 129 31.94 11.42 -13.13
CA GLN A 129 31.84 10.75 -14.46
C GLN A 129 31.69 9.20 -14.45
N GLY A 130 31.06 8.53 -15.42
CA GLY A 130 30.24 9.00 -16.54
C GLY A 130 29.81 7.89 -17.52
N SER A 131 28.58 7.96 -18.01
CA SER A 131 28.02 7.30 -19.23
C SER A 131 27.73 5.77 -19.29
N ALA A 132 26.65 5.47 -20.04
CA ALA A 132 26.17 4.19 -20.58
C ALA A 132 25.70 3.07 -19.60
N GLY A 133 24.50 2.48 -19.73
CA GLY A 133 23.39 2.78 -20.64
C GLY A 133 22.35 1.65 -20.73
N ILE A 134 21.23 1.92 -21.41
CA ILE A 134 20.12 1.01 -21.81
C ILE A 134 18.99 0.81 -20.76
N ASN A 135 17.76 0.80 -21.28
CA ASN A 135 16.48 0.98 -20.59
C ASN A 135 15.75 -0.36 -20.32
N ASP A 136 14.77 -0.39 -19.41
CA ASP A 136 13.34 -0.42 -19.81
C ASP A 136 12.35 -0.35 -18.62
N LEU A 137 11.12 0.08 -18.92
CA LEU A 137 9.98 0.47 -18.06
C LEU A 137 9.10 -0.76 -17.61
N PRO A 138 8.07 -0.66 -16.71
CA PRO A 138 7.20 0.50 -16.45
C PRO A 138 6.80 0.79 -14.97
N SER A 139 5.87 1.74 -14.81
CA SER A 139 5.67 2.60 -13.63
C SER A 139 4.52 2.24 -12.66
N GLU A 140 4.64 2.79 -11.44
CA GLU A 140 3.56 3.44 -10.62
C GLU A 140 2.47 2.58 -9.90
N PRO A 141 1.64 3.15 -8.97
CA PRO A 141 1.52 4.56 -8.54
C PRO A 141 1.64 4.85 -7.02
N THR A 142 1.65 6.15 -6.69
CA THR A 142 1.59 6.67 -5.29
C THR A 142 0.15 7.06 -4.91
N SER A 143 -0.27 6.79 -3.67
CA SER A 143 -1.58 7.24 -3.13
C SER A 143 -1.44 8.44 -2.17
N PRO A 144 -2.17 9.56 -2.38
CA PRO A 144 -2.25 10.67 -1.43
C PRO A 144 -3.41 10.55 -0.44
N LYS A 145 -3.38 11.35 0.65
CA LYS A 145 -4.47 11.45 1.64
C LYS A 145 -4.96 12.88 1.86
N SER A 146 -6.23 13.12 1.49
CA SER A 146 -7.27 13.90 2.20
C SER A 146 -7.00 15.28 2.82
N SER A 147 -7.80 16.29 2.43
CA SER A 147 -8.41 17.24 3.37
C SER A 147 -9.74 17.83 2.87
N SER A 148 -10.56 18.26 3.83
CA SER A 148 -11.87 18.95 3.78
C SER A 148 -11.79 20.39 3.19
N ASN A 149 -12.85 21.20 2.90
CA ASN A 149 -14.29 21.23 3.29
C ASN A 149 -15.15 22.13 2.29
N PRO A 150 -16.43 22.57 2.55
CA PRO A 150 -17.49 22.90 1.54
C PRO A 150 -17.54 24.42 1.10
N PRO A 151 -18.55 24.99 0.34
CA PRO A 151 -19.93 24.50 0.12
C PRO A 151 -20.73 24.81 -1.19
N ASP A 152 -21.90 24.14 -1.23
CA ASP A 152 -23.24 24.57 -1.71
C ASP A 152 -23.68 24.45 -3.21
N ARG A 153 -24.98 24.12 -3.36
CA ARG A 153 -25.88 24.25 -4.54
C ARG A 153 -25.81 23.25 -5.73
N LYS A 154 -26.63 22.21 -5.59
CA LYS A 154 -27.43 21.47 -6.61
C LYS A 154 -28.14 22.41 -7.66
N PRO A 155 -28.86 21.89 -8.69
CA PRO A 155 -28.53 20.84 -9.70
C PRO A 155 -29.10 21.17 -11.13
N LEU A 156 -28.93 20.31 -12.17
CA LEU A 156 -29.99 19.79 -13.08
C LEU A 156 -29.49 19.09 -14.39
N ARG A 157 -30.08 17.91 -14.71
CA ARG A 157 -30.57 17.42 -16.05
C ARG A 157 -29.59 17.39 -17.27
N ARG A 158 -29.66 16.44 -18.23
CA ARG A 158 -30.53 15.26 -18.49
C ARG A 158 -29.99 14.41 -19.68
N LYS A 159 -30.43 13.13 -19.74
CA LYS A 159 -30.74 12.29 -20.93
C LYS A 159 -29.64 11.48 -21.67
N SER A 160 -29.91 10.17 -21.68
CA SER A 160 -29.90 9.20 -22.81
C SER A 160 -28.60 8.80 -23.52
N SER A 161 -28.23 7.53 -23.34
CA SER A 161 -28.39 6.48 -24.37
C SER A 161 -28.25 5.09 -23.75
N GLY A 162 -28.97 4.08 -24.25
CA GLY A 162 -28.95 2.71 -23.72
C GLY A 162 -27.78 1.85 -24.24
N PRO A 163 -27.50 0.70 -23.60
CA PRO A 163 -26.38 -0.19 -23.95
C PRO A 163 -26.76 -1.24 -25.02
N PRO A 164 -25.82 -1.71 -25.85
CA PRO A 164 -25.99 -2.91 -26.65
C PRO A 164 -25.80 -4.17 -25.79
N ARG A 165 -26.92 -4.85 -25.56
CA ARG A 165 -27.10 -6.20 -25.03
C ARG A 165 -26.34 -7.26 -25.84
N ALA A 166 -25.69 -8.21 -25.16
CA ALA A 166 -25.51 -9.61 -25.59
C ALA A 166 -25.01 -10.48 -24.41
N ALA A 167 -25.24 -11.79 -24.33
CA ALA A 167 -26.34 -12.66 -24.77
C ALA A 167 -26.10 -14.04 -24.13
N GLY A 168 -27.13 -14.81 -23.74
CA GLY A 168 -26.89 -16.20 -23.32
C GLY A 168 -27.87 -16.84 -22.33
N PHE A 169 -29.16 -16.94 -22.67
CA PHE A 169 -29.92 -18.20 -22.72
C PHE A 169 -31.39 -17.91 -23.08
N ASP A 170 -31.79 -18.25 -24.31
CA ASP A 170 -33.18 -18.26 -24.77
C ASP A 170 -33.40 -19.59 -25.51
N PHE A 171 -34.09 -20.56 -24.89
CA PHE A 171 -34.78 -21.63 -25.64
C PHE A 171 -35.86 -22.37 -24.82
N PHE A 172 -37.10 -21.90 -24.92
CA PHE A 172 -38.19 -22.81 -25.25
C PHE A 172 -39.13 -22.12 -26.25
N LEU A 173 -39.64 -22.91 -27.20
CA LEU A 173 -40.23 -22.41 -28.46
C LEU A 173 -41.66 -21.87 -28.29
N GLY A 174 -42.03 -20.90 -29.15
CA GLY A 174 -43.41 -20.48 -29.41
C GLY A 174 -44.17 -21.46 -30.34
N PRO A 175 -45.16 -21.04 -31.17
CA PRO A 175 -45.31 -19.70 -31.76
C PRO A 175 -46.74 -19.08 -31.81
N ALA A 176 -46.75 -17.85 -32.33
CA ALA A 176 -47.83 -16.91 -32.67
C ALA A 176 -49.17 -17.43 -33.29
N GLY A 177 -50.22 -16.62 -33.12
CA GLY A 177 -51.03 -16.16 -34.27
C GLY A 177 -52.57 -16.12 -34.13
N GLY A 178 -53.16 -14.92 -34.13
CA GLY A 178 -54.62 -14.64 -34.22
C GLY A 178 -55.12 -13.78 -33.05
N GLY A 179 -55.78 -12.61 -33.20
CA GLY A 179 -56.47 -12.03 -34.36
C GLY A 179 -57.91 -12.58 -34.47
N SER A 180 -58.99 -11.80 -34.34
CA SER A 180 -59.16 -10.34 -34.19
C SER A 180 -60.50 -10.03 -33.48
N ASP A 181 -60.90 -8.75 -33.46
CA ASP A 181 -62.26 -8.20 -33.28
C ASP A 181 -62.78 -7.96 -31.83
N ALA A 182 -63.47 -6.84 -31.53
CA ALA A 182 -63.63 -5.58 -32.27
C ALA A 182 -64.11 -4.41 -31.38
N SER A 183 -63.83 -3.17 -31.83
CA SER A 183 -64.50 -1.88 -31.53
C SER A 183 -64.85 -1.52 -30.06
N SER A 184 -64.22 -0.53 -29.43
CA SER A 184 -64.39 0.93 -29.68
C SER A 184 -65.80 1.46 -29.41
N ILE A 185 -65.95 2.34 -28.40
CA ILE A 185 -66.60 3.67 -28.52
C ILE A 185 -66.63 4.45 -27.18
N ARG A 186 -66.00 5.64 -27.22
CA ARG A 186 -66.32 6.91 -26.51
C ARG A 186 -66.33 7.00 -24.97
N LYS A 187 -66.30 8.28 -24.59
CA LYS A 187 -66.24 8.94 -23.30
C LYS A 187 -67.51 9.81 -23.16
N ASP A 188 -67.87 10.18 -21.93
CA ASP A 188 -68.80 11.26 -21.49
C ASP A 188 -70.03 10.75 -20.69
N GLY A 189 -70.46 11.55 -19.70
CA GLY A 189 -71.42 11.24 -18.61
C GLY A 189 -70.66 11.04 -17.28
N ASP A 190 -70.55 12.07 -16.43
CA ASP A 190 -71.49 12.49 -15.36
C ASP A 190 -71.37 11.63 -14.07
N ASP A 191 -71.39 12.16 -12.85
CA ASP A 191 -71.90 13.46 -12.37
C ASP A 191 -70.96 14.21 -11.37
N SER A 192 -71.37 15.41 -10.94
CA SER A 192 -70.47 16.44 -10.39
C SER A 192 -70.09 16.37 -8.88
N SER A 193 -68.97 17.05 -8.62
CA SER A 193 -68.27 17.34 -7.37
C SER A 193 -69.05 17.89 -6.15
N SER A 194 -68.40 17.71 -4.99
CA SER A 194 -68.14 18.72 -3.93
C SER A 194 -69.11 18.97 -2.75
N SER A 195 -68.54 18.76 -1.56
CA SER A 195 -68.60 19.59 -0.34
C SER A 195 -69.92 20.03 0.32
N SER A 196 -70.27 19.31 1.40
CA SER A 196 -70.60 19.87 2.73
C SER A 196 -71.86 20.77 2.85
N PRO A 197 -72.21 21.37 4.02
CA PRO A 197 -73.46 20.98 4.70
C PRO A 197 -74.48 22.12 4.88
N GLY A 198 -75.75 21.80 5.17
CA GLY A 198 -76.76 22.81 5.55
C GLY A 198 -78.13 22.22 5.90
N SER A 199 -78.74 22.72 6.98
CA SER A 199 -79.99 22.21 7.58
C SER A 199 -81.25 22.96 7.14
N ALA A 200 -82.37 22.24 6.99
CA ALA A 200 -83.77 22.60 7.32
C ALA A 200 -84.65 21.34 7.07
N SER A 201 -85.55 20.89 7.96
CA SER A 201 -86.88 21.45 8.31
C SER A 201 -87.80 21.65 7.09
N ASP A 202 -89.06 21.17 7.05
CA ASP A 202 -89.90 20.38 7.98
C ASP A 202 -90.97 19.60 7.15
N SER A 203 -91.69 18.66 7.78
CA SER A 203 -93.18 18.58 7.78
C SER A 203 -93.73 17.15 8.00
N ASP A 204 -94.30 16.96 9.20
CA ASP A 204 -95.62 16.39 9.52
C ASP A 204 -96.10 15.04 8.95
N GLY A 205 -96.55 14.18 9.87
CA GLY A 205 -97.23 12.92 9.58
C GLY A 205 -97.69 12.19 10.85
N ALA A 206 -98.67 12.73 11.56
CA ALA A 206 -99.14 12.16 12.82
C ALA A 206 -99.94 10.85 12.63
N SER A 207 -99.75 9.86 13.51
CA SER A 207 -100.86 9.20 14.23
C SER A 207 -100.35 8.30 15.36
N SER A 208 -101.09 8.26 16.47
CA SER A 208 -100.78 7.38 17.60
C SER A 208 -101.16 5.93 17.32
N SER A 209 -100.46 4.97 17.92
CA SER A 209 -101.12 3.85 18.62
C SER A 209 -100.20 3.21 19.65
N ILE A 210 -100.67 3.14 20.89
CA ILE A 210 -100.08 2.33 21.95
C ILE A 210 -100.22 0.86 21.58
N ASN A 211 -99.16 0.08 21.68
CA ASN A 211 -99.30 -1.35 21.90
C ASN A 211 -98.44 -1.80 23.09
N LYS A 212 -99.11 -2.20 24.18
CA LYS A 212 -98.48 -2.86 25.33
C LYS A 212 -98.31 -4.34 24.99
N TYR A 213 -97.09 -4.86 24.96
CA TYR A 213 -96.81 -6.21 25.47
C TYR A 213 -95.33 -6.32 25.88
N SER A 214 -95.09 -6.75 27.11
CA SER A 214 -93.73 -6.91 27.65
C SER A 214 -93.05 -8.17 27.10
N SER A 215 -92.02 -7.96 26.29
CA SER A 215 -90.83 -8.80 26.03
C SER A 215 -89.98 -7.93 25.09
N GLN A 216 -88.69 -7.66 25.27
CA GLN A 216 -87.61 -8.59 25.63
C GLN A 216 -86.36 -7.76 26.00
N THR A 217 -85.94 -7.76 27.27
CA THR A 217 -84.86 -6.90 27.81
C THR A 217 -83.42 -7.31 27.41
N GLN A 218 -83.24 -8.22 26.45
CA GLN A 218 -81.91 -8.71 26.03
C GLN A 218 -81.26 -7.87 24.92
N LEU A 219 -82.03 -7.27 24.00
CA LEU A 219 -81.47 -6.65 22.80
C LEU A 219 -80.74 -5.30 23.02
N HIS A 220 -80.92 -4.65 24.17
CA HIS A 220 -80.27 -3.36 24.43
C HIS A 220 -78.80 -3.51 24.85
N GLY A 221 -78.46 -4.59 25.59
CA GLY A 221 -77.09 -4.89 25.99
C GLY A 221 -76.20 -5.17 24.78
N ASP A 222 -76.65 -6.06 23.90
CA ASP A 222 -75.94 -6.46 22.68
C ASP A 222 -75.74 -5.26 21.73
N ARG A 223 -76.73 -4.37 21.61
CA ARG A 223 -76.62 -3.15 20.80
C ARG A 223 -75.58 -2.17 21.34
N GLU A 224 -75.41 -2.06 22.66
CA GLU A 224 -74.38 -1.21 23.26
C GLU A 224 -72.99 -1.86 23.30
N GLN A 225 -72.92 -3.19 23.38
CA GLN A 225 -71.67 -3.93 23.20
C GLN A 225 -71.19 -3.85 21.74
N LEU A 226 -72.09 -3.99 20.77
CA LEU A 226 -71.79 -3.82 19.35
C LEU A 226 -71.33 -2.39 19.04
N ARG A 227 -71.98 -1.36 19.61
CA ARG A 227 -71.52 0.04 19.50
C ARG A 227 -70.12 0.25 20.08
N ARG A 228 -69.83 -0.33 21.26
CA ARG A 228 -68.47 -0.29 21.84
C ARG A 228 -67.45 -0.99 20.95
N ARG A 229 -67.77 -2.17 20.42
CA ARG A 229 -66.86 -2.91 19.53
C ARG A 229 -66.64 -2.19 18.19
N ILE A 230 -67.64 -1.47 17.67
CA ILE A 230 -67.47 -0.60 16.49
C ILE A 230 -66.48 0.52 16.79
N ILE A 231 -66.62 1.22 17.93
CA ILE A 231 -65.70 2.30 18.33
C ILE A 231 -64.27 1.76 18.56
N GLU A 232 -64.12 0.59 19.18
CA GLU A 232 -62.82 -0.08 19.31
C GLU A 232 -62.22 -0.42 17.95
N LEU A 233 -63.00 -0.98 17.02
CA LEU A 233 -62.55 -1.30 15.66
C LEU A 233 -62.21 -0.04 14.85
N GLU A 234 -62.92 1.08 15.04
CA GLU A 234 -62.61 2.37 14.42
C GLU A 234 -61.27 2.93 14.94
N ILE A 235 -60.97 2.75 16.23
CA ILE A 235 -59.69 3.12 16.85
C ILE A 235 -58.56 2.17 16.37
N GLU A 236 -58.79 0.86 16.35
CA GLU A 236 -57.86 -0.15 15.83
C GLU A 236 -57.53 0.11 14.34
N LEU A 237 -58.53 0.43 13.53
CA LEU A 237 -58.37 0.79 12.11
C LEU A 237 -57.63 2.12 11.94
N GLY A 238 -57.91 3.12 12.78
CA GLY A 238 -57.18 4.39 12.80
C GLY A 238 -55.69 4.20 13.10
N HIS A 239 -55.36 3.40 14.12
CA HIS A 239 -53.98 3.04 14.44
C HIS A 239 -53.30 2.23 13.32
N ALA A 240 -54.02 1.32 12.66
CA ALA A 240 -53.49 0.56 11.54
C ALA A 240 -53.19 1.45 10.31
N ASN A 241 -54.08 2.39 9.99
CA ASN A 241 -53.88 3.34 8.89
C ASN A 241 -52.74 4.33 9.17
N GLU A 242 -52.61 4.85 10.39
CA GLU A 242 -51.47 5.73 10.73
C GLU A 242 -50.14 4.96 10.68
N LYS A 243 -50.12 3.68 11.10
CA LYS A 243 -48.95 2.81 10.98
C LYS A 243 -48.57 2.53 9.52
N LEU A 244 -49.55 2.38 8.63
CA LEU A 244 -49.32 2.29 7.19
C LEU A 244 -48.77 3.61 6.63
N ARG A 245 -49.35 4.77 7.00
CA ARG A 245 -48.85 6.09 6.55
C ARG A 245 -47.40 6.32 6.97
N LEU A 246 -47.05 5.99 8.21
CA LEU A 246 -45.66 6.08 8.70
C LEU A 246 -44.73 5.11 7.96
N ALA A 247 -45.18 3.91 7.60
CA ALA A 247 -44.40 2.96 6.79
C ALA A 247 -44.18 3.47 5.36
N ASP A 248 -45.19 4.08 4.73
CA ASP A 248 -45.07 4.71 3.41
C ASP A 248 -44.19 5.96 3.44
N GLU A 249 -44.23 6.78 4.49
CA GLU A 249 -43.33 7.91 4.73
C GLU A 249 -41.87 7.44 4.88
N ILE A 250 -41.61 6.34 5.60
CA ILE A 250 -40.27 5.74 5.71
C ILE A 250 -39.81 5.16 4.36
N ASN A 251 -40.69 4.48 3.62
CA ASN A 251 -40.36 3.86 2.34
C ASN A 251 -40.07 4.90 1.25
N THR A 252 -40.86 5.98 1.17
CA THR A 252 -40.59 7.12 0.27
C THR A 252 -39.31 7.85 0.64
N GLN A 253 -38.99 8.00 1.94
CA GLN A 253 -37.73 8.57 2.39
C GLN A 253 -36.53 7.66 2.04
N GLY A 254 -36.68 6.34 2.17
CA GLY A 254 -35.69 5.35 1.73
C GLY A 254 -35.42 5.40 0.21
N SER A 255 -36.48 5.45 -0.60
CA SER A 255 -36.39 5.58 -2.06
C SER A 255 -35.67 6.88 -2.48
N SER A 256 -35.98 8.00 -1.83
CA SER A 256 -35.30 9.28 -2.12
C SER A 256 -33.80 9.29 -1.79
N ARG A 257 -33.38 8.60 -0.73
CA ARG A 257 -31.95 8.42 -0.38
C ARG A 257 -31.22 7.55 -1.38
N PHE A 258 -31.88 6.52 -1.92
CA PHE A 258 -31.30 5.66 -2.95
C PHE A 258 -31.08 6.42 -4.27
N GLU A 259 -32.06 7.22 -4.73
CA GLU A 259 -31.88 8.09 -5.90
C GLU A 259 -30.78 9.15 -5.70
N GLU A 260 -30.61 9.68 -4.48
CA GLU A 260 -29.56 10.64 -4.16
C GLU A 260 -28.15 9.99 -4.16
N LEU A 261 -28.00 8.78 -3.63
CA LEU A 261 -26.76 8.00 -3.76
C LEU A 261 -26.47 7.67 -5.23
N GLN A 262 -27.46 7.21 -5.99
CA GLN A 262 -27.29 6.82 -7.39
C GLN A 262 -26.91 8.03 -8.26
N SER A 263 -27.48 9.21 -7.98
CA SER A 263 -27.06 10.47 -8.61
C SER A 263 -25.60 10.81 -8.32
N ARG A 264 -25.18 10.69 -7.06
CA ARG A 264 -23.78 10.94 -6.63
C ARG A 264 -22.79 9.94 -7.24
N PHE A 265 -23.18 8.68 -7.42
CA PHE A 265 -22.37 7.68 -8.12
C PHE A 265 -22.12 8.08 -9.58
N THR A 266 -23.17 8.44 -10.33
CA THR A 266 -23.02 8.88 -11.73
C THR A 266 -22.19 10.16 -11.89
N GLN A 267 -22.15 11.01 -10.86
CA GLN A 267 -21.28 12.19 -10.85
C GLN A 267 -19.80 11.78 -10.74
N TYR A 268 -19.44 10.89 -9.80
CA TYR A 268 -18.06 10.42 -9.66
C TYR A 268 -17.57 9.68 -10.91
N GLU A 269 -18.42 8.87 -11.57
CA GLU A 269 -18.07 8.23 -12.84
C GLU A 269 -17.76 9.25 -13.95
N GLN A 270 -18.47 10.37 -13.98
CA GLN A 270 -18.25 11.43 -14.95
C GLN A 270 -16.99 12.26 -14.64
N GLU A 271 -16.74 12.56 -13.36
CA GLU A 271 -15.51 13.22 -12.89
C GLU A 271 -14.28 12.36 -13.22
N LEU A 272 -14.34 11.05 -12.97
CA LEU A 272 -13.29 10.09 -13.33
C LEU A 272 -13.03 10.08 -14.86
N ARG A 273 -14.09 10.14 -15.68
CA ARG A 273 -13.95 10.18 -17.15
C ARG A 273 -13.25 11.45 -17.63
N VAL A 274 -13.57 12.61 -17.04
CA VAL A 274 -12.90 13.89 -17.38
C VAL A 274 -11.46 13.91 -16.90
N ALA A 275 -11.17 13.37 -15.70
CA ALA A 275 -9.82 13.23 -15.19
C ALA A 275 -8.94 12.34 -16.10
N ASN A 276 -9.48 11.20 -16.56
CA ASN A 276 -8.77 10.31 -17.49
C ASN A 276 -8.52 10.94 -18.87
N GLU A 277 -9.47 11.72 -19.39
CA GLU A 277 -9.28 12.44 -20.66
C GLU A 277 -8.25 13.57 -20.54
N ASN A 278 -8.25 14.31 -19.42
CA ASN A 278 -7.21 15.30 -19.13
C ASN A 278 -5.82 14.65 -18.97
N LEU A 279 -5.77 13.45 -18.36
CA LEU A 279 -4.53 12.67 -18.27
C LEU A 279 -4.05 12.25 -19.67
N ARG A 280 -4.94 11.78 -20.55
CA ARG A 280 -4.63 11.44 -21.95
C ARG A 280 -4.04 12.64 -22.71
N LEU A 281 -4.69 13.79 -22.63
CA LEU A 281 -4.22 15.03 -23.26
C LEU A 281 -2.86 15.48 -22.70
N SER A 282 -2.64 15.34 -21.38
CA SER A 282 -1.35 15.62 -20.76
C SER A 282 -0.26 14.65 -21.20
N THR A 283 -0.56 13.34 -21.37
CA THR A 283 0.41 12.38 -21.92
C THR A 283 0.75 12.68 -23.37
N GLU A 284 -0.23 13.09 -24.19
CA GLU A 284 0.01 13.51 -25.58
C GLU A 284 0.84 14.80 -25.67
N GLU A 285 0.67 15.74 -24.76
CA GLU A 285 1.51 16.92 -24.64
C GLU A 285 2.94 16.57 -24.18
N ILE A 286 3.09 15.67 -23.22
CA ILE A 286 4.39 15.15 -22.77
C ILE A 286 5.13 14.46 -23.93
N ASP A 287 4.47 13.63 -24.72
CA ASP A 287 5.09 12.93 -25.85
C ASP A 287 5.44 13.89 -26.99
N LYS A 288 4.62 14.92 -27.22
CA LYS A 288 4.97 16.02 -28.14
C LYS A 288 6.20 16.80 -27.66
N LEU A 289 6.31 17.08 -26.36
CA LEU A 289 7.48 17.76 -25.78
C LEU A 289 8.74 16.89 -25.85
N LYS A 290 8.63 15.56 -25.66
CA LYS A 290 9.74 14.61 -25.89
C LYS A 290 10.20 14.64 -27.34
N LEU A 291 9.28 14.60 -28.30
CA LEU A 291 9.59 14.69 -29.73
C LEU A 291 10.31 16.01 -30.07
N GLN A 292 9.88 17.14 -29.51
CA GLN A 292 10.58 18.42 -29.67
C GLN A 292 11.97 18.41 -29.02
N LEU A 293 12.13 17.75 -27.87
CA LEU A 293 13.44 17.61 -27.22
C LEU A 293 14.39 16.77 -28.06
N GLU A 294 13.92 15.64 -28.60
CA GLU A 294 14.68 14.75 -29.48
C GLU A 294 15.03 15.43 -30.81
N GLU A 295 14.12 16.23 -31.39
CA GLU A 295 14.39 17.08 -32.54
C GLU A 295 15.49 18.13 -32.24
N THR A 296 15.47 18.75 -31.05
CA THR A 296 16.56 19.66 -30.64
C THR A 296 17.89 18.93 -30.40
N ASP A 297 17.87 17.74 -29.82
CA ASP A 297 19.05 16.90 -29.59
C ASP A 297 19.68 16.42 -30.91
N LEU A 298 18.85 16.08 -31.90
CA LEU A 298 19.28 15.76 -33.26
C LEU A 298 19.81 16.99 -33.98
N SER A 299 19.12 18.14 -33.88
CA SER A 299 19.61 19.41 -34.44
C SER A 299 20.96 19.79 -33.84
N GLN A 300 21.16 19.59 -32.54
CA GLN A 300 22.41 19.88 -31.84
C GLN A 300 23.52 18.90 -32.25
N ARG A 301 23.23 17.59 -32.38
CA ARG A 301 24.19 16.61 -32.92
C ARG A 301 24.55 16.85 -34.39
N THR A 302 23.61 17.28 -35.22
CA THR A 302 23.93 17.69 -36.61
C THR A 302 24.77 18.95 -36.64
N HIS A 303 24.54 19.90 -35.72
CA HIS A 303 25.37 21.10 -35.59
C HIS A 303 26.80 20.74 -35.12
N ASP A 304 26.95 19.90 -34.10
CA ASP A 304 28.26 19.41 -33.62
C ASP A 304 29.04 18.65 -34.69
N LEU A 305 28.35 17.82 -35.48
CA LEU A 305 28.96 17.12 -36.63
C LEU A 305 29.35 18.09 -37.74
N GLN A 306 28.56 19.13 -38.00
CA GLN A 306 28.87 20.15 -39.00
C GLN A 306 30.00 21.09 -38.56
N VAL A 307 30.10 21.41 -37.26
CA VAL A 307 31.24 22.10 -36.67
C VAL A 307 32.50 21.22 -36.75
N LYS A 308 32.42 19.92 -36.46
CA LYS A 308 33.54 18.99 -36.66
C LYS A 308 33.99 18.88 -38.12
N LEU A 309 33.06 18.89 -39.08
CA LEU A 309 33.39 18.89 -40.51
C LEU A 309 34.07 20.21 -40.94
N GLN A 310 33.68 21.35 -40.35
CA GLN A 310 34.33 22.63 -40.61
C GLN A 310 35.71 22.76 -39.94
N LEU A 311 35.92 22.11 -38.79
CA LEU A 311 37.23 22.10 -38.11
C LEU A 311 38.30 21.34 -38.92
N THR A 312 37.95 20.22 -39.57
CA THR A 312 38.91 19.43 -40.37
C THR A 312 39.44 20.13 -41.62
N ASP A 313 38.79 21.21 -42.08
CA ASP A 313 39.27 22.03 -43.21
C ASP A 313 40.20 23.19 -42.78
N THR A 314 40.45 23.38 -41.48
CA THR A 314 41.14 24.59 -40.95
C THR A 314 42.37 24.33 -40.05
N ASP A 315 42.91 23.11 -40.01
CA ASP A 315 44.08 22.76 -39.19
C ASP A 315 45.43 23.24 -39.77
N ILE A 316 45.61 24.56 -39.88
CA ILE A 316 46.93 25.21 -39.78
C ILE A 316 46.79 26.51 -38.94
N GLN A 317 46.58 26.38 -37.63
CA GLN A 317 47.21 27.18 -36.54
C GLN A 317 46.48 27.04 -35.19
N MET A 318 47.26 26.75 -34.14
CA MET A 318 46.94 26.95 -32.71
C MET A 318 46.42 28.39 -32.43
N PRO A 319 45.59 28.64 -31.39
CA PRO A 319 45.63 27.94 -30.10
C PRO A 319 44.28 27.54 -29.46
N GLU A 320 44.26 26.34 -28.87
CA GLU A 320 43.29 25.92 -27.86
C GLU A 320 43.60 26.62 -26.51
N THR A 321 42.57 27.14 -25.80
CA THR A 321 42.44 27.29 -24.31
C THR A 321 41.39 28.34 -23.85
N GLU A 322 40.93 29.26 -24.70
CA GLU A 322 40.08 30.40 -24.25
C GLU A 322 38.55 30.22 -24.41
N THR A 323 38.07 29.19 -25.10
CA THR A 323 36.65 28.98 -25.40
C THR A 323 35.97 27.99 -24.46
N GLU A 324 36.63 26.91 -24.07
CA GLU A 324 36.06 25.88 -23.18
C GLU A 324 35.82 26.41 -21.76
N ASN A 325 36.78 27.15 -21.18
CA ASN A 325 36.65 27.76 -19.84
C ASN A 325 35.36 28.58 -19.67
N LYS A 326 34.91 29.33 -20.68
CA LYS A 326 33.72 30.19 -20.59
C LYS A 326 32.40 29.41 -20.51
N SER A 327 32.36 28.22 -21.13
CA SER A 327 31.22 27.31 -21.05
C SER A 327 31.14 26.68 -19.66
N GLU A 328 32.26 26.16 -19.16
CA GLU A 328 32.35 25.55 -17.84
C GLU A 328 32.08 26.57 -16.71
N GLU A 329 32.63 27.78 -16.80
CA GLU A 329 32.35 28.87 -15.83
C GLU A 329 30.86 29.21 -15.77
N SER A 330 30.16 29.21 -16.91
CA SER A 330 28.71 29.47 -16.96
C SER A 330 27.89 28.34 -16.33
N GLN A 331 28.26 27.08 -16.58
CA GLN A 331 27.63 25.91 -15.93
C GLN A 331 27.88 25.90 -14.42
N VAL A 332 29.12 26.19 -13.99
CA VAL A 332 29.49 26.31 -12.57
C VAL A 332 28.75 27.47 -11.89
N TRP A 333 28.52 28.59 -12.59
CA TRP A 333 27.74 29.70 -12.06
C TRP A 333 26.27 29.32 -11.83
N GLU A 334 25.62 28.68 -12.80
CA GLU A 334 24.22 28.26 -12.68
C GLU A 334 24.06 27.14 -11.63
N LEU A 335 24.99 26.19 -11.53
CA LEU A 335 25.02 25.21 -10.44
C LEU A 335 25.20 25.87 -9.07
N ARG A 336 26.10 26.85 -8.91
CA ARG A 336 26.27 27.62 -7.66
C ARG A 336 25.03 28.44 -7.30
N LYS A 337 24.34 28.99 -8.30
CA LYS A 337 23.04 29.68 -8.12
C LYS A 337 21.98 28.69 -7.64
N ARG A 338 21.87 27.52 -8.25
CA ARG A 338 20.92 26.47 -7.84
C ARG A 338 21.21 25.91 -6.45
N ILE A 339 22.48 25.74 -6.08
CA ILE A 339 22.89 25.38 -4.72
C ILE A 339 22.40 26.43 -3.72
N ARG A 340 22.62 27.72 -3.98
CA ARG A 340 22.17 28.81 -3.10
C ARG A 340 20.64 28.88 -2.96
N GLU A 341 19.89 28.61 -4.04
CA GLU A 341 18.43 28.48 -3.98
C GLU A 341 18.00 27.31 -3.09
N LEU A 342 18.64 26.13 -3.24
CA LEU A 342 18.36 24.96 -2.42
C LEU A 342 18.71 25.20 -0.94
N GLU A 343 19.87 25.78 -0.64
CA GLU A 343 20.28 26.21 0.70
C GLU A 343 19.23 27.13 1.35
N ALA A 344 18.71 28.11 0.60
CA ALA A 344 17.65 29.00 1.08
C ALA A 344 16.34 28.24 1.37
N THR A 345 15.94 27.28 0.50
CA THR A 345 14.74 26.46 0.76
C THR A 345 14.91 25.54 1.98
N ILE A 346 16.11 24.99 2.20
CA ILE A 346 16.45 24.17 3.36
C ILE A 346 16.37 25.01 4.64
N LEU A 347 16.89 26.24 4.63
CA LEU A 347 16.79 27.17 5.76
C LEU A 347 15.33 27.47 6.14
N VAL A 348 14.48 27.76 5.15
CA VAL A 348 13.04 28.01 5.35
C VAL A 348 12.32 26.75 5.84
N ALA A 349 12.67 25.56 5.32
CA ALA A 349 12.13 24.29 5.80
C ALA A 349 12.55 24.00 7.25
N GLY A 350 13.80 24.28 7.63
CA GLY A 350 14.32 24.18 8.99
C GLY A 350 13.53 25.05 9.98
N GLY A 351 13.35 26.34 9.66
CA GLY A 351 12.53 27.24 10.48
C GLY A 351 11.08 26.78 10.63
N ARG A 352 10.48 26.17 9.59
CA ARG A 352 9.15 25.57 9.68
C ARG A 352 9.12 24.33 10.58
N ILE A 353 10.17 23.51 10.57
CA ILE A 353 10.30 22.35 11.47
C ILE A 353 10.45 22.82 12.92
N GLU A 354 11.25 23.85 13.18
CA GLU A 354 11.37 24.45 14.52
C GLU A 354 10.05 25.01 15.06
N ALA A 355 9.28 25.72 14.22
CA ALA A 355 7.95 26.19 14.58
C ALA A 355 7.00 25.03 14.95
N LEU A 356 6.95 23.98 14.12
CA LEU A 356 6.14 22.78 14.37
C LEU A 356 6.59 22.02 15.64
N MET A 357 7.89 21.98 15.94
CA MET A 357 8.39 21.43 17.21
C MET A 357 7.96 22.27 18.41
N GLY A 358 7.92 23.59 18.27
CA GLY A 358 7.37 24.51 19.27
C GLY A 358 5.89 24.25 19.56
N GLU A 359 5.06 24.19 18.52
CA GLU A 359 3.62 23.87 18.62
C GLU A 359 3.38 22.48 19.22
N LEU A 360 4.16 21.48 18.83
CA LEU A 360 4.11 20.13 19.39
C LEU A 360 4.46 20.11 20.89
N ASN A 361 5.43 20.92 21.32
CA ASN A 361 5.80 21.00 22.73
C ASN A 361 4.71 21.71 23.56
N ILE A 362 4.10 22.77 23.04
CA ILE A 362 2.97 23.48 23.69
C ILE A 362 1.76 22.55 23.81
N THR A 363 1.39 21.84 22.75
CA THR A 363 0.27 20.89 22.78
C THR A 363 0.54 19.72 23.74
N LYS A 364 1.78 19.22 23.81
CA LYS A 364 2.20 18.22 24.80
C LYS A 364 2.06 18.73 26.24
N GLN A 365 2.47 19.97 26.54
CA GLN A 365 2.30 20.58 27.87
C GLN A 365 0.81 20.74 28.23
N ASN A 366 -0.02 21.17 27.28
CA ASN A 366 -1.47 21.28 27.47
C ASN A 366 -2.12 19.92 27.75
N LEU A 367 -1.72 18.86 27.04
CA LEU A 367 -2.18 17.49 27.30
C LEU A 367 -1.77 17.01 28.70
N GLN A 368 -0.51 17.25 29.11
CA GLN A 368 -0.05 16.91 30.46
C GLN A 368 -0.83 17.66 31.56
N GLY A 369 -1.21 18.92 31.32
CA GLY A 369 -2.10 19.66 32.22
C GLY A 369 -3.51 19.06 32.29
N LYS A 370 -4.06 18.62 31.16
CA LYS A 370 -5.36 17.94 31.09
C LYS A 370 -5.34 16.55 31.74
N GLU A 371 -4.23 15.82 31.65
CA GLU A 371 -4.03 14.56 32.39
C GLU A 371 -4.06 14.79 33.91
N GLN A 372 -3.40 15.84 34.41
CA GLN A 372 -3.45 16.20 35.84
C GLN A 372 -4.87 16.59 36.29
N GLU A 373 -5.62 17.33 35.47
CA GLU A 373 -7.01 17.67 35.73
C GLU A 373 -7.92 16.43 35.80
N ILE A 374 -7.74 15.47 34.88
CA ILE A 374 -8.45 14.18 34.89
C ILE A 374 -8.14 13.37 36.15
N VAL A 375 -6.88 13.33 36.60
CA VAL A 375 -6.50 12.65 37.85
C VAL A 375 -7.18 13.29 39.06
N SER A 376 -7.24 14.62 39.12
CA SER A 376 -7.94 15.35 40.18
C SER A 376 -9.45 15.04 40.20
N LEU A 377 -10.11 15.11 39.04
CA LEU A 377 -11.54 14.78 38.90
C LEU A 377 -11.85 13.32 39.24
N THR A 378 -10.97 12.39 38.87
CA THR A 378 -11.11 10.96 39.19
C THR A 378 -11.08 10.73 40.71
N LEU A 379 -10.14 11.37 41.42
CA LEU A 379 -10.03 11.30 42.87
C LEU A 379 -11.23 11.96 43.59
N GLU A 380 -11.85 12.98 42.98
CA GLU A 380 -13.08 13.57 43.53
C GLU A 380 -14.33 12.71 43.28
N LEU A 381 -14.41 12.01 42.13
CA LEU A 381 -15.44 11.01 41.88
C LEU A 381 -15.33 9.82 42.85
N GLU A 382 -14.11 9.35 43.16
CA GLU A 382 -13.87 8.28 44.14
C GLU A 382 -14.34 8.70 45.56
N LYS A 383 -14.05 9.95 45.97
CA LYS A 383 -14.58 10.52 47.22
C LYS A 383 -16.10 10.57 47.24
N ARG A 384 -16.75 10.95 46.13
CA ARG A 384 -18.22 10.95 46.02
C ARG A 384 -18.79 9.54 46.11
N GLY A 385 -18.17 8.55 45.47
CA GLY A 385 -18.58 7.15 45.57
C GLY A 385 -18.51 6.60 46.99
N SER A 386 -17.48 6.98 47.75
CA SER A 386 -17.36 6.64 49.19
C SER A 386 -18.48 7.29 50.02
N LEU A 387 -18.81 8.56 49.77
CA LEU A 387 -19.91 9.26 50.43
C LEU A 387 -21.28 8.64 50.08
N GLU A 388 -21.50 8.28 48.82
CA GLU A 388 -22.72 7.61 48.36
C GLU A 388 -22.90 6.24 49.00
N ALA A 389 -21.82 5.44 49.11
CA ALA A 389 -21.83 4.17 49.82
C ALA A 389 -22.22 4.35 51.32
N ASN A 390 -21.73 5.41 51.97
CA ASN A 390 -22.08 5.73 53.35
C ASN A 390 -23.56 6.16 53.50
N HIS A 391 -24.07 7.00 52.60
CA HIS A 391 -25.49 7.35 52.57
C HIS A 391 -26.37 6.12 52.31
N LYS A 392 -25.97 5.20 51.42
CA LYS A 392 -26.68 3.94 51.16
C LYS A 392 -26.70 3.03 52.39
N ALA A 393 -25.63 3.01 53.18
CA ALA A 393 -25.60 2.30 54.47
C ALA A 393 -26.58 2.92 55.48
N GLN A 394 -26.59 4.25 55.63
CA GLN A 394 -27.55 4.96 56.50
C GLN A 394 -29.01 4.73 56.08
N VAL A 395 -29.32 4.81 54.79
CA VAL A 395 -30.68 4.51 54.27
C VAL A 395 -31.08 3.06 54.58
N SER A 396 -30.15 2.11 54.46
CA SER A 396 -30.40 0.71 54.83
C SER A 396 -30.65 0.53 56.32
N GLU A 397 -29.94 1.26 57.19
CA GLU A 397 -30.18 1.27 58.63
C GLU A 397 -31.53 1.89 58.98
N MET A 398 -31.90 3.02 58.36
CA MET A 398 -33.21 3.64 58.53
C MET A 398 -34.33 2.71 58.07
N MET A 399 -34.18 2.02 56.94
CA MET A 399 -35.16 1.02 56.46
C MET A 399 -35.32 -0.12 57.47
N ASN A 400 -34.22 -0.68 57.99
CA ASN A 400 -34.25 -1.70 59.03
C ASN A 400 -34.86 -1.20 60.36
N ARG A 401 -34.90 0.11 60.60
CA ARG A 401 -35.55 0.73 61.76
C ARG A 401 -37.04 0.99 61.51
N ILE A 402 -37.42 1.37 60.29
CA ILE A 402 -38.82 1.45 59.85
C ILE A 402 -39.49 0.09 59.95
N ASN A 403 -38.92 -0.96 59.33
CA ASN A 403 -39.47 -2.33 59.37
C ASN A 403 -39.69 -2.83 60.82
N ARG A 404 -38.78 -2.52 61.75
CA ARG A 404 -38.92 -2.87 63.17
C ARG A 404 -40.03 -2.09 63.89
N LEU A 405 -40.25 -0.84 63.51
CA LEU A 405 -41.38 -0.05 64.03
C LEU A 405 -42.70 -0.56 63.43
N GLU A 406 -42.74 -0.91 62.15
CA GLU A 406 -43.93 -1.49 61.50
C GLU A 406 -44.35 -2.81 62.15
N SER A 407 -43.42 -3.75 62.40
CA SER A 407 -43.74 -4.96 63.18
C SER A 407 -44.27 -4.65 64.58
N SER A 408 -43.71 -3.64 65.25
CA SER A 408 -44.16 -3.22 66.59
C SER A 408 -45.49 -2.44 66.59
N VAL A 409 -45.94 -1.94 65.44
CA VAL A 409 -47.28 -1.39 65.25
C VAL A 409 -48.27 -2.52 65.00
N LEU A 410 -47.96 -3.46 64.11
CA LEU A 410 -48.79 -4.65 63.86
C LEU A 410 -49.05 -5.47 65.15
N ASP A 411 -48.02 -5.68 65.99
CA ASP A 411 -48.18 -6.31 67.29
C ASP A 411 -49.12 -5.51 68.21
N ARG A 412 -49.10 -4.16 68.16
CA ARG A 412 -50.01 -3.33 68.95
C ARG A 412 -51.44 -3.36 68.41
N ASP A 413 -51.61 -3.36 67.10
CA ASP A 413 -52.93 -3.43 66.46
C ASP A 413 -53.62 -4.77 66.78
N CYS A 414 -52.88 -5.88 66.76
CA CYS A 414 -53.35 -7.18 67.23
C CYS A 414 -53.77 -7.17 68.72
N ASN A 415 -52.99 -6.50 69.58
CA ASN A 415 -53.40 -6.32 70.99
C ASN A 415 -54.65 -5.43 71.13
N ILE A 416 -54.81 -4.38 70.31
CA ILE A 416 -56.01 -3.53 70.29
C ILE A 416 -57.24 -4.36 69.88
N GLU A 417 -57.14 -5.20 68.85
CA GLU A 417 -58.22 -6.09 68.41
C GLU A 417 -58.69 -7.01 69.56
N THR A 418 -57.78 -7.64 70.31
CA THR A 418 -58.17 -8.44 71.49
C THR A 418 -58.80 -7.62 72.64
N LEU A 419 -58.41 -6.36 72.78
CA LEU A 419 -59.03 -5.44 73.74
C LEU A 419 -60.43 -4.98 73.28
N GLU A 420 -60.64 -4.82 71.98
CA GLU A 420 -61.95 -4.51 71.40
C GLU A 420 -62.91 -5.71 71.49
N GLU A 421 -62.44 -6.94 71.25
CA GLU A 421 -63.21 -8.17 71.47
C GLU A 421 -63.64 -8.32 72.93
N THR A 422 -62.72 -8.13 73.88
CA THR A 422 -63.04 -8.21 75.32
C THR A 422 -63.94 -7.06 75.80
N LEU A 423 -63.81 -5.86 75.20
CA LEU A 423 -64.76 -4.77 75.40
C LEU A 423 -66.15 -5.11 74.84
N GLY A 424 -66.21 -5.76 73.67
CA GLY A 424 -67.46 -6.28 73.09
C GLY A 424 -68.17 -7.26 74.03
N ILE A 425 -67.45 -8.25 74.54
CA ILE A 425 -67.97 -9.26 75.49
C ILE A 425 -68.45 -8.60 76.80
N THR A 426 -67.74 -7.60 77.32
CA THR A 426 -68.15 -6.90 78.55
C THR A 426 -69.35 -5.98 78.33
N LYS A 427 -69.44 -5.32 77.17
CA LYS A 427 -70.60 -4.52 76.76
C LYS A 427 -71.84 -5.39 76.55
N GLU A 428 -71.69 -6.56 75.96
CA GLU A 428 -72.79 -7.52 75.79
C GLU A 428 -73.31 -7.98 77.17
N LYS A 429 -72.41 -8.39 78.08
CA LYS A 429 -72.76 -8.72 79.48
C LYS A 429 -73.47 -7.59 80.21
N LEU A 430 -73.05 -6.34 80.00
CA LEU A 430 -73.75 -5.18 80.55
C LEU A 430 -75.18 -5.09 80.00
N GLY A 431 -75.37 -5.26 78.69
CA GLY A 431 -76.69 -5.30 78.07
C GLY A 431 -77.62 -6.38 78.64
N TRP A 432 -77.11 -7.60 78.87
CA TRP A 432 -77.88 -8.65 79.56
C TRP A 432 -78.35 -8.21 80.96
N SER A 433 -77.46 -7.55 81.73
CA SER A 433 -77.83 -7.03 83.05
C SER A 433 -78.77 -5.83 83.02
N GLU A 434 -78.67 -4.96 82.01
CA GLU A 434 -79.59 -3.83 81.79
C GLU A 434 -81.00 -4.32 81.42
N GLU A 435 -81.11 -5.37 80.60
CA GLU A 435 -82.40 -5.96 80.24
C GLU A 435 -83.04 -6.72 81.42
N GLU A 436 -82.24 -7.32 82.30
CA GLU A 436 -82.73 -7.91 83.55
C GLU A 436 -83.18 -6.85 84.56
N ILE A 437 -82.45 -5.73 84.68
CA ILE A 437 -82.90 -4.55 85.44
C ILE A 437 -84.22 -4.01 84.87
N ALA A 438 -84.39 -3.96 83.55
CA ALA A 438 -85.64 -3.54 82.92
C ALA A 438 -86.81 -4.46 83.29
N LYS A 439 -86.60 -5.79 83.28
CA LYS A 439 -87.60 -6.79 83.70
C LYS A 439 -88.00 -6.62 85.17
N LEU A 440 -87.03 -6.50 86.08
CA LEU A 440 -87.28 -6.23 87.50
C LEU A 440 -88.01 -4.90 87.73
N LYS A 441 -87.75 -3.90 86.90
CA LYS A 441 -88.42 -2.59 86.97
C LYS A 441 -89.88 -2.64 86.49
N ASP A 442 -90.20 -3.45 85.50
CA ASP A 442 -91.58 -3.70 85.07
C ASP A 442 -92.34 -4.62 86.03
N GLU A 443 -91.67 -5.51 86.76
CA GLU A 443 -92.24 -6.28 87.86
C GLU A 443 -92.58 -5.39 89.07
N MET A 444 -91.68 -4.49 89.47
CA MET A 444 -91.97 -3.44 90.47
C MET A 444 -93.23 -2.64 90.08
N LYS A 445 -93.31 -2.24 88.82
CA LYS A 445 -94.42 -1.43 88.28
C LYS A 445 -95.75 -2.19 88.18
N LYS A 446 -95.73 -3.53 88.13
CA LYS A 446 -96.93 -4.37 88.29
C LYS A 446 -97.39 -4.45 89.75
N ASN A 447 -96.45 -4.55 90.70
CA ASN A 447 -96.76 -4.63 92.13
C ASN A 447 -97.32 -3.31 92.72
N GLU A 448 -97.03 -2.15 92.11
CA GLU A 448 -97.55 -0.85 92.55
C GLU A 448 -99.02 -0.56 92.14
N SER A 449 -99.72 -1.51 91.50
CA SER A 449 -101.03 -1.24 90.86
C SER A 449 -102.29 -1.61 91.68
N SER A 450 -102.17 -1.88 92.99
CA SER A 450 -103.33 -2.27 93.82
C SER A 450 -103.27 -1.86 95.31
N GLU A 451 -103.50 -0.57 95.62
CA GLU A 451 -104.14 -0.01 96.84
C GLU A 451 -104.01 1.54 96.73
N SER A 452 -105.03 2.42 96.68
CA SER A 452 -106.38 2.53 97.26
C SER A 452 -106.47 3.20 98.64
N VAL A 453 -106.75 4.52 98.65
CA VAL A 453 -107.27 5.34 99.79
C VAL A 453 -106.28 5.51 100.96
N GLY A 454 -106.08 6.68 101.58
CA GLY A 454 -106.70 8.00 101.51
C GLY A 454 -106.73 8.63 102.93
N GLY A 455 -107.14 9.89 103.07
CA GLY A 455 -107.51 10.46 104.40
C GLY A 455 -106.70 11.68 104.85
N LEU A 456 -107.44 12.74 105.21
CA LEU A 456 -106.95 14.02 105.75
C LEU A 456 -107.11 14.06 107.27
N GLN A 457 -106.28 14.87 107.94
CA GLN A 457 -106.60 15.65 109.14
C GLN A 457 -105.48 16.72 109.30
N ILE A 458 -105.71 18.04 109.35
CA ILE A 458 -106.61 18.85 110.22
C ILE A 458 -106.29 18.52 111.68
N ASP A 459 -105.67 19.36 112.52
CA ASP A 459 -105.92 20.80 112.80
C ASP A 459 -104.71 21.38 113.61
N GLN A 460 -104.50 22.66 113.98
CA GLN A 460 -105.20 23.97 113.85
C GLN A 460 -104.19 25.13 114.16
N LEU A 461 -104.66 26.39 114.15
CA LEU A 461 -104.22 27.60 114.91
C LEU A 461 -103.17 28.56 114.33
N GLU A 462 -103.67 29.77 114.04
CA GLU A 462 -102.92 31.03 113.98
C GLU A 462 -102.22 31.37 115.32
N SER A 463 -101.02 31.97 115.26
CA SER A 463 -100.78 33.26 115.93
C SER A 463 -99.39 33.85 115.61
N ALA A 464 -99.40 35.14 115.24
CA ALA A 464 -98.30 36.12 115.36
C ALA A 464 -96.89 35.77 114.82
N GLY A 465 -96.50 36.36 113.67
CA GLY A 465 -95.11 36.23 113.19
C GLY A 465 -94.69 36.97 111.91
N VAL A 466 -95.37 38.06 111.49
CA VAL A 466 -95.13 38.76 110.19
C VAL A 466 -93.82 39.58 110.18
N SER A 467 -92.70 38.91 110.38
CA SER A 467 -91.33 39.43 110.24
C SER A 467 -90.27 38.32 110.12
N GLY A 468 -90.58 37.08 110.53
CA GLY A 468 -89.72 35.92 110.28
C GLY A 468 -89.83 35.40 108.85
N GLU A 469 -91.07 35.23 108.35
CA GLU A 469 -91.35 34.74 107.00
C GLU A 469 -90.82 35.68 105.91
N GLU A 470 -90.85 37.00 106.13
CA GLU A 470 -90.25 37.98 105.22
C GLU A 470 -88.72 37.86 105.15
N ALA A 471 -88.06 37.47 106.25
CA ALA A 471 -86.62 37.23 106.27
C ALA A 471 -86.26 35.93 105.54
N GLU A 472 -87.08 34.88 105.68
CA GLU A 472 -86.87 33.57 105.03
C GLU A 472 -87.13 33.65 103.51
N ILE A 473 -88.24 34.27 103.11
CA ILE A 473 -88.52 34.67 101.72
C ILE A 473 -87.40 35.61 101.19
N GLY A 474 -86.82 36.44 102.06
CA GLY A 474 -85.68 37.29 101.75
C GLY A 474 -84.35 36.55 101.54
N SER A 475 -84.14 35.39 102.18
CA SER A 475 -83.04 34.47 101.85
C SER A 475 -83.30 33.68 100.57
N GLU A 476 -84.51 33.15 100.37
CA GLU A 476 -84.86 32.42 99.15
C GLU A 476 -84.75 33.31 97.91
N LYS A 477 -85.26 34.55 97.96
CA LYS A 477 -85.09 35.53 96.86
C LYS A 477 -83.63 35.84 96.57
N ARG A 478 -82.76 35.89 97.59
CA ARG A 478 -81.30 36.06 97.38
C ARG A 478 -80.66 34.82 96.76
N TRP A 479 -81.07 33.62 97.16
CA TRP A 479 -80.59 32.38 96.57
C TRP A 479 -81.07 32.21 95.11
N ILE A 480 -82.30 32.62 94.80
CA ILE A 480 -82.82 32.70 93.43
C ILE A 480 -82.01 33.70 92.59
N LEU A 481 -81.63 34.85 93.14
CA LEU A 481 -80.77 35.82 92.44
C LEU A 481 -79.34 35.28 92.19
N GLU A 482 -78.72 34.61 93.17
CA GLU A 482 -77.42 33.94 92.98
C GLU A 482 -77.53 32.83 91.90
N LEU A 483 -78.61 32.04 91.90
CA LEU A 483 -78.86 31.06 90.83
C LEU A 483 -79.09 31.71 89.46
N GLN A 484 -79.79 32.85 89.40
CA GLN A 484 -79.94 33.61 88.16
C GLN A 484 -78.60 34.16 87.66
N GLU A 485 -77.73 34.65 88.56
CA GLU A 485 -76.37 35.07 88.21
C GLU A 485 -75.52 33.87 87.73
N GLN A 486 -75.58 32.73 88.42
CA GLN A 486 -74.94 31.48 87.98
C GLN A 486 -75.39 31.09 86.57
N ILE A 487 -76.70 31.12 86.29
CA ILE A 487 -77.26 30.83 84.97
C ILE A 487 -76.75 31.83 83.92
N VAL A 488 -76.65 33.12 84.24
CA VAL A 488 -76.09 34.13 83.33
C VAL A 488 -74.60 33.89 83.07
N ARG A 489 -73.80 33.60 84.11
CA ARG A 489 -72.37 33.24 83.98
C ARG A 489 -72.18 31.99 83.12
N TYR A 490 -72.94 30.92 83.36
CA TYR A 490 -72.88 29.72 82.53
C TYR A 490 -73.35 29.98 81.08
N LYS A 491 -74.32 30.89 80.88
CA LYS A 491 -74.79 31.26 79.54
C LYS A 491 -73.74 32.05 78.75
N THR A 492 -72.97 32.95 79.39
CA THR A 492 -71.83 33.61 78.73
C THR A 492 -70.71 32.61 78.44
N ASP A 493 -70.38 31.75 79.40
CA ASP A 493 -69.39 30.67 79.26
C ASP A 493 -69.69 29.69 78.11
N ILE A 494 -70.97 29.36 77.90
CA ILE A 494 -71.43 28.53 76.78
C ILE A 494 -71.29 29.30 75.46
N SER A 495 -71.70 30.57 75.43
CA SER A 495 -71.57 31.43 74.24
C SER A 495 -70.10 31.61 73.81
N ASP A 496 -69.17 31.74 74.75
CA ASP A 496 -67.74 31.87 74.46
C ASP A 496 -67.14 30.54 73.99
N ARG A 497 -67.55 29.41 74.56
CA ARG A 497 -67.21 28.07 74.06
C ARG A 497 -67.75 27.85 72.64
N ASP A 498 -69.00 28.23 72.35
CA ASP A 498 -69.60 28.14 71.01
C ASP A 498 -68.84 29.01 69.99
N ASN A 499 -68.43 30.22 70.38
CA ASN A 499 -67.61 31.08 69.54
C ASN A 499 -66.23 30.46 69.29
N LYS A 500 -65.61 29.84 70.31
CA LYS A 500 -64.34 29.12 70.13
C LYS A 500 -64.48 27.89 69.24
N ILE A 501 -65.59 27.15 69.32
CA ILE A 501 -65.90 26.04 68.43
C ILE A 501 -65.99 26.53 66.97
N LYS A 502 -66.68 27.66 66.71
CA LYS A 502 -66.76 28.26 65.37
C LYS A 502 -65.39 28.68 64.83
N GLU A 503 -64.53 29.30 65.65
CA GLU A 503 -63.15 29.64 65.27
C GLU A 503 -62.35 28.39 64.89
N LEU A 504 -62.43 27.32 65.70
CA LEU A 504 -61.75 26.06 65.43
C LEU A 504 -62.28 25.37 64.16
N GLN A 505 -63.60 25.38 63.94
CA GLN A 505 -64.21 24.89 62.71
C GLN A 505 -63.77 25.67 61.46
N ALA A 506 -63.66 27.00 61.55
CA ALA A 506 -63.11 27.83 60.48
C ALA A 506 -61.62 27.52 60.22
N ALA A 507 -60.82 27.36 61.28
CA ALA A 507 -59.41 26.98 61.17
C ALA A 507 -59.22 25.59 60.52
N ILE A 508 -60.01 24.59 60.94
CA ILE A 508 -60.04 23.23 60.36
C ILE A 508 -60.47 23.28 58.88
N SER A 509 -61.45 24.12 58.54
CA SER A 509 -61.90 24.28 57.15
C SER A 509 -60.79 24.86 56.27
N LYS A 510 -60.09 25.89 56.76
CA LYS A 510 -58.94 26.51 56.08
C LYS A 510 -57.76 25.56 55.91
N THR A 511 -57.42 24.76 56.93
CA THR A 511 -56.34 23.76 56.78
C THR A 511 -56.74 22.66 55.81
N LYS A 512 -57.99 22.18 55.85
CA LYS A 512 -58.52 21.21 54.89
C LYS A 512 -58.48 21.71 53.44
N GLU A 513 -58.79 22.99 53.21
CA GLU A 513 -58.67 23.64 51.90
C GLU A 513 -57.20 23.68 51.44
N ASN A 514 -56.28 24.15 52.29
CA ASN A 514 -54.84 24.15 51.99
C ASN A 514 -54.31 22.74 51.68
N PHE A 515 -54.72 21.71 52.44
CA PHE A 515 -54.35 20.31 52.15
C PHE A 515 -54.93 19.82 50.83
N SER A 516 -56.14 20.25 50.45
CA SER A 516 -56.74 19.93 49.15
C SER A 516 -55.95 20.59 48.00
N GLN A 517 -55.52 21.83 48.19
CA GLN A 517 -54.69 22.57 47.23
C GLN A 517 -53.30 21.92 47.07
N GLU A 518 -52.61 21.56 48.17
CA GLU A 518 -51.30 20.92 48.04
C GLU A 518 -51.41 19.50 47.47
N LYS A 519 -52.50 18.76 47.77
CA LYS A 519 -52.81 17.48 47.13
C LYS A 519 -53.01 17.62 45.62
N SER A 520 -53.66 18.69 45.15
CA SER A 520 -53.81 18.94 43.71
C SER A 520 -52.47 19.35 43.06
N ARG A 521 -51.66 20.16 43.76
CA ARG A 521 -50.31 20.55 43.33
C ARG A 521 -49.37 19.34 43.17
N LEU A 522 -49.31 18.47 44.18
CA LEU A 522 -48.53 17.23 44.13
C LEU A 522 -49.03 16.28 43.03
N LYS A 523 -50.35 16.18 42.81
CA LYS A 523 -50.90 15.36 41.71
C LYS A 523 -50.50 15.90 40.33
N ALA A 524 -50.48 17.21 40.15
CA ALA A 524 -50.01 17.85 38.92
C ALA A 524 -48.49 17.62 38.70
N GLU A 525 -47.70 17.70 39.77
CA GLU A 525 -46.25 17.48 39.72
C GLU A 525 -45.87 16.02 39.44
N ILE A 526 -46.56 15.05 40.07
CA ILE A 526 -46.45 13.62 39.70
C ILE A 526 -46.76 13.43 38.21
N SER A 527 -47.85 14.04 37.73
CA SER A 527 -48.23 13.97 36.31
C SER A 527 -47.23 14.67 35.37
N ARG A 528 -46.42 15.61 35.88
CA ARG A 528 -45.32 16.26 35.15
C ARG A 528 -44.10 15.35 35.09
N LEU A 529 -43.68 14.81 36.22
CA LEU A 529 -42.54 13.89 36.33
C LEU A 529 -42.78 12.58 35.54
N SER A 530 -43.99 12.01 35.58
CA SER A 530 -44.31 10.82 34.76
C SER A 530 -44.19 11.08 33.25
N ARG A 531 -44.53 12.29 32.77
CA ARG A 531 -44.31 12.69 31.37
C ARG A 531 -42.83 12.89 31.05
N GLU A 532 -42.07 13.45 31.98
CA GLU A 532 -40.62 13.65 31.84
C GLU A 532 -39.88 12.30 31.76
N VAL A 533 -40.24 11.34 32.63
CA VAL A 533 -39.75 9.95 32.57
C VAL A 533 -40.07 9.31 31.23
N ALA A 534 -41.31 9.38 30.74
CA ALA A 534 -41.68 8.80 29.45
C ALA A 534 -40.90 9.38 28.25
N VAL A 535 -40.56 10.68 28.29
CA VAL A 535 -39.70 11.32 27.27
C VAL A 535 -38.24 10.84 27.38
N LEU A 536 -37.72 10.65 28.58
CA LEU A 536 -36.37 10.10 28.78
C LEU A 536 -36.29 8.63 28.37
N GLU A 537 -37.29 7.81 28.68
CA GLU A 537 -37.40 6.42 28.20
C GLU A 537 -37.46 6.33 26.67
N ALA A 538 -38.20 7.23 26.01
CA ALA A 538 -38.23 7.30 24.55
C ALA A 538 -36.85 7.63 23.96
N LYS A 539 -36.12 8.58 24.56
CA LYS A 539 -34.74 8.89 24.17
C LYS A 539 -33.80 7.71 24.39
N VAL A 540 -33.90 7.00 25.53
CA VAL A 540 -33.05 5.82 25.78
C VAL A 540 -33.24 4.78 24.67
N LYS A 541 -34.48 4.49 24.27
CA LYS A 541 -34.78 3.57 23.15
C LYS A 541 -34.22 4.06 21.81
N GLU A 542 -34.22 5.36 21.55
CA GLU A 542 -33.60 5.96 20.36
C GLU A 542 -32.07 5.70 20.37
N TRP A 543 -31.38 6.00 21.48
CA TRP A 543 -29.94 5.75 21.64
C TRP A 543 -29.59 4.26 21.59
N GLU A 544 -30.42 3.37 22.14
CA GLU A 544 -30.28 1.90 22.02
C GLU A 544 -30.38 1.45 20.57
N SER A 545 -31.37 1.95 19.82
CA SER A 545 -31.56 1.63 18.39
C SER A 545 -30.39 2.11 17.52
N MET A 546 -29.84 3.30 17.80
CA MET A 546 -28.65 3.81 17.13
C MET A 546 -27.38 3.04 17.52
N GLY A 547 -27.28 2.60 18.78
CA GLY A 547 -26.22 1.70 19.25
C GLY A 547 -26.21 0.39 18.47
N HIS A 548 -27.38 -0.26 18.30
CA HIS A 548 -27.50 -1.48 17.50
C HIS A 548 -27.14 -1.26 16.03
N SER A 549 -27.60 -0.16 15.41
CA SER A 549 -27.26 0.19 14.03
C SER A 549 -25.74 0.38 13.81
N LEU A 550 -25.06 1.04 14.76
CA LEU A 550 -23.59 1.17 14.73
C LEU A 550 -22.87 -0.15 14.99
N GLU A 551 -23.41 -1.03 15.83
CA GLU A 551 -22.83 -2.35 16.08
C GLU A 551 -22.97 -3.31 14.88
N GLU A 552 -24.07 -3.22 14.13
CA GLU A 552 -24.23 -3.90 12.84
C GLU A 552 -23.24 -3.39 11.80
N GLU A 553 -23.02 -2.07 11.73
CA GLU A 553 -22.04 -1.48 10.81
C GLU A 553 -20.59 -1.87 11.16
N ILE A 554 -20.26 -1.93 12.46
CA ILE A 554 -18.96 -2.47 12.92
C ILE A 554 -18.80 -3.92 12.46
N LYS A 555 -19.80 -4.78 12.63
CA LYS A 555 -19.77 -6.18 12.17
C LYS A 555 -19.61 -6.30 10.65
N ARG A 556 -20.26 -5.42 9.87
CA ARG A 556 -20.10 -5.34 8.41
C ARG A 556 -18.64 -5.03 8.05
N VAL A 557 -18.10 -3.94 8.58
CA VAL A 557 -16.72 -3.49 8.32
C VAL A 557 -15.68 -4.52 8.82
N GLU A 558 -15.94 -5.22 9.92
CA GLU A 558 -15.10 -6.32 10.38
C GLU A 558 -15.10 -7.49 9.39
N SER A 559 -16.26 -7.87 8.82
CA SER A 559 -16.34 -8.91 7.80
C SER A 559 -15.62 -8.53 6.51
N GLU A 560 -15.86 -7.32 5.98
CA GLU A 560 -15.18 -6.78 4.79
C GLU A 560 -13.65 -6.71 5.00
N LYS A 561 -13.20 -6.32 6.20
CA LYS A 561 -11.79 -6.34 6.57
C LYS A 561 -11.20 -7.75 6.56
N THR A 562 -11.93 -8.77 7.04
CA THR A 562 -11.44 -10.15 6.98
C THR A 562 -11.38 -10.70 5.56
N GLU A 563 -12.34 -10.34 4.71
CA GLU A 563 -12.34 -10.70 3.28
C GLU A 563 -11.17 -10.03 2.56
N MET A 564 -10.97 -8.72 2.73
CA MET A 564 -9.83 -7.99 2.15
C MET A 564 -8.48 -8.51 2.65
N GLN A 565 -8.38 -8.94 3.92
CA GLN A 565 -7.18 -9.62 4.43
C GLN A 565 -6.97 -11.00 3.81
N SER A 566 -8.04 -11.75 3.49
CA SER A 566 -7.96 -13.02 2.78
C SER A 566 -7.51 -12.83 1.33
N VAL A 567 -8.10 -11.88 0.60
CA VAL A 567 -7.72 -11.55 -0.78
C VAL A 567 -6.26 -11.11 -0.84
N HIS A 568 -5.84 -10.16 -0.02
CA HIS A 568 -4.44 -9.73 0.05
C HIS A 568 -3.48 -10.86 0.45
N GLY A 569 -3.94 -11.80 1.29
CA GLY A 569 -3.21 -13.02 1.62
C GLY A 569 -2.99 -13.92 0.40
N ILE A 570 -4.01 -14.11 -0.43
CA ILE A 570 -3.94 -14.89 -1.68
C ILE A 570 -3.03 -14.20 -2.70
N GLU A 571 -3.21 -12.90 -2.95
CA GLU A 571 -2.36 -12.10 -3.85
C GLU A 571 -0.88 -12.19 -3.47
N LYS A 572 -0.58 -12.04 -2.18
CA LYS A 572 0.79 -12.15 -1.65
C LYS A 572 1.40 -13.53 -1.88
N VAL A 573 0.62 -14.60 -1.75
CA VAL A 573 1.08 -15.97 -2.05
C VAL A 573 1.29 -16.16 -3.55
N GLY A 574 0.42 -15.60 -4.40
CA GLY A 574 0.58 -15.59 -5.86
C GLY A 574 1.88 -14.91 -6.30
N MET A 575 2.10 -13.66 -5.89
CA MET A 575 3.33 -12.90 -6.20
C MET A 575 4.59 -13.60 -5.66
N GLN A 576 4.52 -14.24 -4.48
CA GLN A 576 5.64 -15.01 -3.95
C GLN A 576 5.94 -16.24 -4.84
N GLY A 577 4.91 -16.92 -5.36
CA GLY A 577 5.05 -18.02 -6.31
C GLY A 577 5.69 -17.58 -7.64
N GLU A 578 5.24 -16.47 -8.22
CA GLU A 578 5.84 -15.88 -9.43
C GLU A 578 7.32 -15.53 -9.22
N ILE A 579 7.67 -14.95 -8.07
CA ILE A 579 9.06 -14.67 -7.70
C ILE A 579 9.90 -15.96 -7.59
N GLU A 580 9.32 -17.06 -7.12
CA GLU A 580 10.00 -18.36 -7.01
C GLU A 580 10.17 -19.04 -8.38
N GLU A 581 9.18 -18.94 -9.26
CA GLU A 581 9.25 -19.40 -10.65
C GLU A 581 10.30 -18.62 -11.46
N LEU A 582 10.29 -17.28 -11.38
CA LEU A 582 11.30 -16.44 -12.03
C LEU A 582 12.72 -16.71 -11.51
N LYS A 583 12.89 -17.01 -10.22
CA LYS A 583 14.19 -17.45 -9.67
C LYS A 583 14.61 -18.79 -10.26
N ALA A 584 13.70 -19.75 -10.39
CA ALA A 584 14.00 -21.05 -10.99
C ALA A 584 14.42 -20.91 -12.47
N GLU A 585 13.72 -20.05 -13.23
CA GLU A 585 14.10 -19.73 -14.62
C GLU A 585 15.48 -19.05 -14.69
N ILE A 586 15.79 -18.09 -13.80
CA ILE A 586 17.14 -17.49 -13.73
C ILE A 586 18.21 -18.55 -13.46
N TRP A 587 18.00 -19.46 -12.50
CA TRP A 587 18.94 -20.56 -12.24
C TRP A 587 19.16 -21.45 -13.46
N ARG A 588 18.08 -21.80 -14.16
CA ARG A 588 18.12 -22.58 -15.40
C ARG A 588 18.91 -21.86 -16.50
N ARG A 589 18.72 -20.55 -16.66
CA ARG A 589 19.50 -19.71 -17.60
C ARG A 589 20.96 -19.59 -17.24
N VAL A 590 21.30 -19.50 -15.96
CA VAL A 590 22.70 -19.51 -15.49
C VAL A 590 23.37 -20.83 -15.85
N GLU A 591 22.70 -21.97 -15.65
CA GLU A 591 23.21 -23.28 -16.04
C GLU A 591 23.38 -23.41 -17.57
N GLU A 592 22.42 -22.94 -18.37
CA GLU A 592 22.55 -22.83 -19.84
C GLU A 592 23.82 -22.05 -20.23
N VAL A 593 24.02 -20.85 -19.67
CA VAL A 593 25.19 -19.99 -19.94
C VAL A 593 26.49 -20.68 -19.53
N GLU A 594 26.53 -21.37 -18.39
CA GLU A 594 27.70 -22.15 -17.98
C GLU A 594 28.04 -23.27 -18.97
N THR A 595 27.04 -23.99 -19.50
CA THR A 595 27.28 -25.05 -20.50
C THR A 595 27.77 -24.47 -21.82
N LEU A 596 27.21 -23.34 -22.25
CA LEU A 596 27.63 -22.63 -23.46
C LEU A 596 29.07 -22.11 -23.32
N ASN A 597 29.44 -21.55 -22.17
CA ASN A 597 30.81 -21.09 -21.91
C ASN A 597 31.83 -22.24 -21.92
N LYS A 598 31.46 -23.42 -21.40
CA LYS A 598 32.30 -24.64 -21.48
C LYS A 598 32.52 -25.08 -22.93
N SER A 599 31.48 -25.01 -23.77
CA SER A 599 31.61 -25.31 -25.21
C SER A 599 32.45 -24.27 -25.97
N PHE A 600 32.33 -22.98 -25.61
CA PHE A 600 33.13 -21.90 -26.19
C PHE A 600 34.63 -22.05 -25.88
N GLU A 601 35.00 -22.33 -24.63
CA GLU A 601 36.41 -22.59 -24.28
C GLU A 601 36.95 -23.87 -24.97
N THR A 602 36.09 -24.86 -25.24
CA THR A 602 36.47 -26.06 -26.01
C THR A 602 36.77 -25.70 -27.47
N LEU A 603 35.89 -24.92 -28.12
CA LEU A 603 36.08 -24.47 -29.51
C LEU A 603 37.30 -23.55 -29.65
N LYS A 604 37.57 -22.72 -28.65
CA LYS A 604 38.77 -21.86 -28.58
C LYS A 604 40.05 -22.68 -28.50
N GLN A 605 40.08 -23.76 -27.71
CA GLN A 605 41.21 -24.69 -27.67
C GLN A 605 41.43 -25.37 -29.03
N GLU A 606 40.36 -25.76 -29.73
CA GLU A 606 40.44 -26.32 -31.09
C GLU A 606 41.00 -25.30 -32.10
N TYR A 607 40.57 -24.03 -32.01
CA TYR A 607 41.11 -22.94 -32.82
C TYR A 607 42.60 -22.67 -32.56
N ASP A 608 43.04 -22.67 -31.30
CA ASP A 608 44.46 -22.49 -30.93
C ASP A 608 45.33 -23.64 -31.47
N VAL A 609 44.81 -24.87 -31.50
CA VAL A 609 45.46 -26.02 -32.15
C VAL A 609 45.56 -25.81 -33.67
N LEU A 610 44.49 -25.40 -34.34
CA LEU A 610 44.50 -25.12 -35.79
C LEU A 610 45.44 -23.97 -36.18
N ILE A 611 45.56 -22.92 -35.35
CA ILE A 611 46.60 -21.90 -35.53
C ILE A 611 47.99 -22.52 -35.48
N SER A 612 48.25 -23.35 -34.47
CA SER A 612 49.55 -24.01 -34.29
C SER A 612 49.91 -24.94 -35.45
N GLU A 613 48.93 -25.66 -36.01
CA GLU A 613 49.12 -26.46 -37.23
C GLU A 613 49.41 -25.58 -38.45
N ARG A 614 48.67 -24.48 -38.64
CA ARG A 614 48.89 -23.52 -39.73
C ARG A 614 50.29 -22.92 -39.66
N ASP A 615 50.76 -22.52 -38.48
CA ASP A 615 52.10 -21.97 -38.31
C ASP A 615 53.18 -23.03 -38.56
N GLY A 616 53.00 -24.25 -38.05
CA GLY A 616 53.89 -25.38 -38.36
C GLY A 616 53.92 -25.80 -39.84
N MET A 617 52.89 -25.46 -40.64
CA MET A 617 52.93 -25.61 -42.11
C MET A 617 53.55 -24.40 -42.79
N ASN A 618 53.31 -23.18 -42.29
CA ASN A 618 53.96 -21.97 -42.79
C ASN A 618 55.49 -22.06 -42.64
N ASP A 619 56.01 -22.54 -41.51
CA ASP A 619 57.45 -22.75 -41.29
C ASP A 619 58.07 -23.74 -42.29
N LYS A 620 57.33 -24.80 -42.66
CA LYS A 620 57.75 -25.74 -43.72
C LYS A 620 57.77 -25.06 -45.09
N VAL A 621 56.76 -24.23 -45.39
CA VAL A 621 56.73 -23.45 -46.64
C VAL A 621 57.91 -22.48 -46.71
N GLN A 622 58.24 -21.77 -45.62
CA GLN A 622 59.41 -20.88 -45.56
C GLN A 622 60.72 -21.66 -45.69
N THR A 623 60.83 -22.83 -45.08
CA THR A 623 62.00 -23.71 -45.21
C THR A 623 62.20 -24.17 -46.67
N LEU A 624 61.14 -24.65 -47.32
CA LEU A 624 61.17 -25.06 -48.73
C LEU A 624 61.43 -23.88 -49.68
N LEU A 625 60.92 -22.69 -49.35
CA LEU A 625 61.21 -21.47 -50.11
C LEU A 625 62.70 -21.12 -50.01
N GLY A 626 63.30 -21.18 -48.82
CA GLY A 626 64.74 -20.98 -48.62
C GLY A 626 65.61 -22.02 -49.34
N GLU A 627 65.17 -23.28 -49.40
CA GLU A 627 65.83 -24.28 -50.25
C GLU A 627 65.71 -23.96 -51.75
N LEU A 628 64.55 -23.48 -52.21
CA LEU A 628 64.34 -23.11 -53.61
C LEU A 628 65.19 -21.91 -53.99
N THR A 629 65.23 -20.84 -53.18
CA THR A 629 66.12 -19.70 -53.44
C THR A 629 67.59 -20.11 -53.44
N GLY A 630 68.01 -21.01 -52.55
CA GLY A 630 69.37 -21.55 -52.57
C GLY A 630 69.69 -22.40 -53.81
N ARG A 631 68.70 -23.13 -54.35
CA ARG A 631 68.83 -23.83 -55.65
C ARG A 631 68.85 -22.85 -56.82
N ASP A 632 68.05 -21.79 -56.78
CA ASP A 632 68.03 -20.75 -57.82
C ASP A 632 69.35 -19.97 -57.84
N GLU A 633 69.92 -19.62 -56.68
CA GLU A 633 71.28 -19.07 -56.56
C GLU A 633 72.33 -20.01 -57.17
N GLN A 634 72.22 -21.32 -56.92
CA GLN A 634 73.09 -22.32 -57.54
C GLN A 634 72.92 -22.39 -59.07
N ILE A 635 71.68 -22.31 -59.56
CA ILE A 635 71.37 -22.27 -61.01
C ILE A 635 71.92 -21.01 -61.66
N HIS A 636 71.78 -19.84 -61.02
CA HIS A 636 72.37 -18.60 -61.47
C HIS A 636 73.89 -18.71 -61.57
N LYS A 637 74.56 -19.21 -60.53
CA LYS A 637 76.01 -19.44 -60.56
C LYS A 637 76.42 -20.39 -61.71
N MET A 638 75.70 -21.50 -61.90
CA MET A 638 75.96 -22.39 -63.04
C MET A 638 75.70 -21.71 -64.39
N GLY A 639 74.76 -20.78 -64.46
CA GLY A 639 74.52 -19.92 -65.62
C GLY A 639 75.70 -18.99 -65.92
N ASP A 640 76.21 -18.31 -64.91
CA ASP A 640 77.39 -17.44 -65.02
C ASP A 640 78.63 -18.24 -65.46
N ASP A 641 78.87 -19.40 -64.84
CA ASP A 641 79.97 -20.33 -65.20
C ASP A 641 79.84 -20.79 -66.67
N LEU A 642 78.62 -21.09 -67.14
CA LEU A 642 78.35 -21.46 -68.54
C LEU A 642 78.52 -20.29 -69.52
N GLU A 643 78.14 -19.07 -69.14
CA GLU A 643 78.35 -17.88 -69.95
C GLU A 643 79.84 -17.52 -70.05
N GLN A 644 80.60 -17.64 -68.95
CA GLN A 644 82.06 -17.51 -68.98
C GLN A 644 82.70 -18.52 -69.94
N LEU A 645 82.38 -19.81 -69.82
CA LEU A 645 82.89 -20.85 -70.72
C LEU A 645 82.53 -20.59 -72.19
N ARG A 646 81.34 -20.05 -72.45
CA ARG A 646 80.91 -19.66 -73.81
C ARG A 646 81.72 -18.48 -74.35
N ASN A 647 82.04 -17.51 -73.52
CA ASN A 647 82.87 -16.35 -73.89
C ASN A 647 84.33 -16.77 -74.13
N GLU A 648 84.89 -17.66 -73.30
CA GLU A 648 86.20 -18.27 -73.53
C GLU A 648 86.24 -19.05 -74.85
N GLN A 649 85.23 -19.87 -75.14
CA GLN A 649 85.10 -20.56 -76.42
C GLN A 649 85.02 -19.58 -77.62
N MET A 650 84.34 -18.44 -77.45
CA MET A 650 84.25 -17.42 -78.50
C MET A 650 85.60 -16.74 -78.77
N GLU A 651 86.36 -16.38 -77.74
CA GLU A 651 87.67 -15.74 -77.91
C GLU A 651 88.72 -16.73 -78.45
N VAL A 652 88.70 -18.00 -78.00
CA VAL A 652 89.52 -19.07 -78.60
C VAL A 652 89.16 -19.26 -80.07
N LYS A 653 87.87 -19.29 -80.42
CA LYS A 653 87.43 -19.41 -81.82
C LYS A 653 87.95 -18.26 -82.68
N LYS A 654 87.84 -17.02 -82.21
CA LYS A 654 88.37 -15.82 -82.88
C LYS A 654 89.90 -15.85 -83.00
N GLY A 655 90.61 -16.38 -82.00
CA GLY A 655 92.04 -16.66 -82.07
C GLY A 655 92.39 -17.69 -83.14
N CYS A 656 91.63 -18.79 -83.22
CA CYS A 656 91.77 -19.79 -84.27
C CYS A 656 91.50 -19.22 -85.67
N GLU A 657 90.45 -18.41 -85.84
CA GLU A 657 90.15 -17.69 -87.08
C GLU A 657 91.33 -16.79 -87.51
N GLY A 658 91.93 -16.04 -86.58
CA GLY A 658 93.14 -15.25 -86.83
C GLY A 658 94.36 -16.08 -87.24
N THR A 659 94.60 -17.22 -86.57
CA THR A 659 95.69 -18.14 -86.99
C THR A 659 95.41 -18.81 -88.33
N HIS A 660 94.15 -19.06 -88.68
CA HIS A 660 93.76 -19.63 -89.97
C HIS A 660 94.09 -18.67 -91.11
N ILE A 661 93.80 -17.37 -90.96
CA ILE A 661 94.16 -16.33 -91.93
C ILE A 661 95.68 -16.28 -92.13
N LEU A 662 96.48 -16.30 -91.05
CA LEU A 662 97.94 -16.33 -91.14
C LEU A 662 98.45 -17.60 -91.83
N VAL A 663 97.80 -18.75 -91.63
CA VAL A 663 98.12 -20.00 -92.32
C VAL A 663 97.78 -19.91 -93.81
N GLU A 664 96.63 -19.32 -94.19
CA GLU A 664 96.26 -19.09 -95.59
C GLU A 664 97.20 -18.11 -96.30
N GLU A 665 97.63 -17.04 -95.63
CA GLU A 665 98.65 -16.11 -96.13
C GLU A 665 100.01 -16.81 -96.34
N LEU A 666 100.45 -17.62 -95.36
CA LEU A 666 101.69 -18.38 -95.46
C LEU A 666 101.62 -19.47 -96.53
N GLN A 667 100.48 -20.16 -96.70
CA GLN A 667 100.26 -21.13 -97.78
C GLN A 667 100.29 -20.43 -99.15
N SER A 668 99.64 -19.27 -99.28
CA SER A 668 99.65 -18.48 -100.50
C SER A 668 101.07 -18.01 -100.87
N ARG A 669 101.86 -17.59 -99.86
CA ARG A 669 103.27 -17.22 -100.04
C ARG A 669 104.15 -18.44 -100.35
N ALA A 670 103.91 -19.59 -99.72
CA ALA A 670 104.61 -20.82 -100.03
C ALA A 670 104.37 -21.23 -101.48
N LYS A 671 103.12 -21.18 -101.95
CA LYS A 671 102.76 -21.43 -103.35
C LYS A 671 103.42 -20.45 -104.32
N GLN A 672 103.48 -19.15 -104.01
CA GLN A 672 104.22 -18.17 -104.82
C GLN A 672 105.72 -18.48 -104.89
N LEU A 673 106.32 -18.94 -103.78
CA LEU A 673 107.72 -19.37 -103.76
C LEU A 673 107.93 -20.69 -104.53
N GLU A 674 107.00 -21.62 -104.48
CA GLU A 674 107.02 -22.85 -105.29
C GLU A 674 106.91 -22.53 -106.79
N GLU A 675 106.00 -21.64 -107.20
CA GLU A 675 105.89 -21.17 -108.59
C GLU A 675 107.17 -20.46 -109.06
N GLU A 676 107.82 -19.69 -108.19
CA GLU A 676 109.10 -19.03 -108.50
C GLU A 676 110.28 -20.03 -108.56
N VAL A 677 110.33 -21.01 -107.66
CA VAL A 677 111.29 -22.12 -107.73
C VAL A 677 111.08 -22.94 -108.99
N GLU A 678 109.84 -23.14 -109.44
CA GLU A 678 109.56 -23.86 -110.69
C GLU A 678 109.98 -23.06 -111.92
N LYS A 679 109.75 -21.74 -111.97
CA LYS A 679 110.34 -20.87 -113.02
C LYS A 679 111.87 -20.88 -113.01
N GLN A 680 112.48 -20.95 -111.83
CA GLN A 680 113.94 -21.11 -111.72
C GLN A 680 114.38 -22.48 -112.23
N ARG A 681 113.62 -23.55 -111.96
CA ARG A 681 113.87 -24.88 -112.53
C ARG A 681 113.72 -24.88 -114.06
N THR A 682 112.66 -24.30 -114.63
CA THR A 682 112.50 -24.23 -116.09
C THR A 682 113.62 -23.43 -116.72
N THR A 683 113.95 -22.23 -116.22
CA THR A 683 115.05 -21.43 -116.78
C THR A 683 116.44 -22.08 -116.61
N ILE A 684 116.66 -22.89 -115.57
CA ILE A 684 117.86 -23.74 -115.44
C ILE A 684 117.83 -24.88 -116.46
N VAL A 685 116.67 -25.51 -116.68
CA VAL A 685 116.48 -26.56 -117.70
C VAL A 685 116.69 -25.99 -119.10
N ASP A 686 116.10 -24.85 -119.44
CA ASP A 686 116.26 -24.15 -120.72
C ASP A 686 117.73 -23.79 -120.95
N ARG A 687 118.42 -23.19 -119.98
CA ARG A 687 119.88 -22.95 -120.08
C ARG A 687 120.71 -24.23 -120.12
N SER A 688 120.23 -25.34 -119.56
CA SER A 688 120.88 -26.65 -119.71
C SER A 688 120.62 -27.24 -121.10
N GLU A 689 119.48 -26.93 -121.72
CA GLU A 689 119.09 -27.34 -123.06
C GLU A 689 119.80 -26.51 -124.12
N GLU A 690 119.95 -25.19 -123.93
CA GLU A 690 120.85 -24.32 -124.70
C GLU A 690 122.29 -24.83 -124.65
N LYS A 691 122.78 -25.25 -123.47
CA LYS A 691 124.10 -25.88 -123.34
C LYS A 691 124.17 -27.23 -124.05
N ARG A 692 123.12 -28.06 -123.99
CA ARG A 692 123.03 -29.33 -124.74
C ARG A 692 122.98 -29.08 -126.25
N GLU A 693 122.28 -28.05 -126.71
CA GLU A 693 122.18 -27.65 -128.11
C GLU A 693 123.50 -27.07 -128.63
N ALA A 694 124.19 -26.24 -127.84
CA ALA A 694 125.55 -25.81 -128.15
C ALA A 694 126.51 -27.01 -128.27
N ILE A 695 126.36 -28.03 -127.43
CA ILE A 695 127.08 -29.31 -127.56
C ILE A 695 126.67 -30.04 -128.84
N ARG A 696 125.37 -30.14 -129.18
CA ARG A 696 124.91 -30.74 -130.45
C ARG A 696 125.50 -30.03 -131.68
N GLN A 697 125.53 -28.70 -131.69
CA GLN A 697 126.11 -27.91 -132.78
C GLN A 697 127.63 -28.08 -132.88
N LEU A 698 128.32 -28.21 -131.75
CA LEU A 698 129.74 -28.61 -131.70
C LEU A 698 129.96 -30.03 -132.23
N CYS A 699 129.09 -30.98 -131.89
CA CYS A 699 129.12 -32.34 -132.47
C CYS A 699 128.86 -32.31 -133.98
N PHE A 700 127.88 -31.54 -134.45
CA PHE A 700 127.53 -31.45 -135.88
C PHE A 700 128.66 -30.80 -136.70
N SER A 701 129.33 -29.79 -136.15
CA SER A 701 130.51 -29.18 -136.79
C SER A 701 131.74 -30.10 -136.71
N LEU A 702 131.95 -30.85 -135.62
CA LEU A 702 132.97 -31.90 -135.55
C LEU A 702 132.73 -33.03 -136.57
N ASP A 703 131.48 -33.47 -136.73
CA ASP A 703 131.13 -34.49 -137.70
C ASP A 703 131.20 -33.95 -139.14
N HIS A 704 130.88 -32.67 -139.38
CA HIS A 704 131.15 -32.01 -140.66
C HIS A 704 132.64 -31.99 -141.00
N TYR A 705 133.52 -31.62 -140.03
CA TYR A 705 134.97 -31.68 -140.22
C TYR A 705 135.50 -33.11 -140.38
N ARG A 706 134.86 -34.13 -139.77
CA ARG A 706 135.16 -35.54 -140.04
C ARG A 706 134.78 -35.92 -141.47
N ASP A 707 133.57 -35.58 -141.90
CA ASP A 707 133.04 -35.84 -143.24
C ASP A 707 133.89 -35.17 -144.32
N GLU A 708 134.35 -33.94 -144.09
CA GLU A 708 135.23 -33.19 -144.98
C GLU A 708 136.64 -33.80 -145.01
N ASN A 709 137.20 -34.22 -143.86
CA ASN A 709 138.42 -35.03 -143.82
C ASN A 709 138.25 -36.38 -144.54
N GLN A 710 137.07 -36.99 -144.48
CA GLN A 710 136.79 -38.27 -145.12
C GLN A 710 136.63 -38.12 -146.64
N LYS A 711 136.05 -37.01 -147.10
CA LYS A 711 135.98 -36.61 -148.52
C LYS A 711 137.35 -36.23 -149.07
N LEU A 712 138.18 -35.51 -148.31
CA LEU A 712 139.59 -35.24 -148.67
C LEU A 712 140.41 -36.54 -148.76
N ARG A 713 140.17 -37.51 -147.88
CA ARG A 713 140.77 -38.86 -147.95
C ARG A 713 140.28 -39.66 -149.17
N GLN A 714 139.00 -39.55 -149.56
CA GLN A 714 138.47 -40.22 -150.76
C GLN A 714 138.95 -39.56 -152.06
N ALA A 715 139.05 -38.24 -152.13
CA ALA A 715 139.53 -37.51 -153.30
C ALA A 715 140.99 -37.82 -153.66
N TYR A 716 141.80 -38.23 -152.68
CA TYR A 716 143.21 -38.58 -152.89
C TYR A 716 143.43 -40.02 -153.45
N LEU A 717 142.36 -40.84 -153.54
CA LEU A 717 142.49 -42.29 -153.81
C LEU A 717 142.22 -42.75 -155.26
N THR A 718 141.79 -41.86 -156.17
CA THR A 718 141.30 -42.26 -157.51
C THR A 718 142.05 -41.64 -158.70
N ALA A 719 143.32 -41.25 -158.52
CA ALA A 719 144.20 -40.85 -159.63
C ALA A 719 145.63 -41.43 -159.52
N SER A 720 145.79 -42.72 -159.87
CA SER A 720 147.03 -43.38 -160.29
C SER A 720 148.32 -43.21 -159.46
N LEU A 721 148.57 -44.18 -158.57
CA LEU A 721 149.75 -45.10 -158.50
C LEU A 721 151.16 -44.65 -158.99
N PRO A 722 152.29 -45.22 -158.45
CA PRO A 722 152.42 -46.16 -157.30
C PRO A 722 153.59 -45.90 -156.33
N SER A 723 153.44 -46.27 -155.04
CA SER A 723 154.46 -46.97 -154.21
C SER A 723 154.05 -47.09 -152.73
N LEU A 724 154.04 -48.33 -152.21
CA LEU A 724 154.27 -48.78 -150.81
C LEU A 724 153.65 -48.00 -149.60
N VAL A 725 152.80 -48.56 -148.73
CA VAL A 725 152.89 -49.75 -147.81
C VAL A 725 153.01 -49.32 -146.33
N TYR A 726 152.57 -50.17 -145.39
CA TYR A 726 152.37 -49.96 -143.93
C TYR A 726 151.15 -49.08 -143.56
N ASN A 727 150.44 -49.27 -142.45
CA ASN A 727 150.04 -50.38 -141.55
C ASN A 727 149.29 -49.63 -140.40
N LEU A 728 148.08 -50.02 -139.98
CA LEU A 728 147.80 -51.10 -139.03
C LEU A 728 148.21 -50.77 -137.58
N LEU A 729 147.38 -49.97 -136.90
CA LEU A 729 146.75 -50.29 -135.61
C LEU A 729 145.59 -49.33 -135.31
#